data_AF-A0A1Q3ZFK3-F1
#
_entry.id   AF-A0A1Q3ZFK3-F1
#
_cell.length_a   1.000
_cell.length_b   1.000
_cell.length_c   1.000
_cell.angle_alpha   90.00
_cell.angle_beta   90.00
_cell.angle_gamma   90.00
#
_symmetry.space_group_name_H-M   'P 1'
#
loop_
_entity.id
_entity.type
_entity.pdbx_description
1 polymer ?
#
loop_
_entity_poly.entity_id
_entity_poly.type
_entity_poly.pdbx_seq_one_letter_code
_entity_poly.pdbx_strand_id
1 'polypeptide(L)'
;MRIIKSLIVNILFLSISIASFARPIDKGFESLKIYNYFDAKLNFEKGLKKEQAIANYGLAIIYSRSDNPFHDFDKAYNAIVQSDQLYYQLPDKKRSKYKIYNFTRESIDSLKLLLASGYYRDVVSKENTEITYQRFIVLYPWADEYDNAITKRDSIAYADAGSKGTSHAYRYFFEKYPESELAYQAKANYYRLQYEEQTLAKDISSYVAFLANYPDNPYTEEAQDKIYDLYTTDNSIASFYDFTKKFPSNRNVESAWRKVYQMFMYDYSEKRFDEFIKRYPECPFLEEVKEDKRLAVMQLYPFRQNGKMGWMNMEGKVIYPAKYESLNFFKEGLAIASLRGKFGFVDKRNNIVIPIVYSGVYDFENGRAIVEFNNKFGIIDRTGRLVFDTIYTDIGQFSDELIYAQYEGKYYYFDKYGTQVFKDGFDEAFPFEDGKAEVHIGDKQTFINKEGRFLLKPVFEEVQFFNDSLFIVSNGEYYGLVNKACDTVLPLTYDEIGRLSQGKAIIALDDKFGYIDASGKIVIDMKYEVYPNYIKLAQFTDGIAKVKLKEKFGAIDLNGKVIIPLTYMNLGAVNSSGIAFTKGKQWGFITPKNVVTIQPVYDYAESFSNGYAVAELLVQQGVINQKQEWIIPNKYSEVRRFENNFWIAADGARLFLYTLDGKLISEDHYQQIRKIDEKTILLQTPTELHYYLIADKVLIRLKH
;
A
#
# COMPACT_ATOMS: atom_id res chain seq x y z
N MET A 1 89.47 -11.41 -78.78
CA MET A 1 90.77 -10.97 -79.33
C MET A 1 90.62 -9.52 -79.81
N ARG A 2 91.53 -8.61 -79.42
CA ARG A 2 91.89 -7.26 -79.96
C ARG A 2 90.84 -6.45 -80.81
N ILE A 3 90.48 -5.21 -80.41
CA ILE A 3 91.08 -3.86 -80.76
C ILE A 3 90.68 -3.39 -82.19
N ILE A 4 90.28 -2.13 -82.51
CA ILE A 4 90.36 -0.78 -81.85
C ILE A 4 89.16 0.14 -82.29
N LYS A 5 88.74 1.18 -81.52
CA LYS A 5 88.73 2.67 -81.79
C LYS A 5 88.73 3.14 -83.28
N SER A 6 88.22 4.30 -83.73
CA SER A 6 88.17 5.67 -83.16
C SER A 6 87.41 6.67 -84.09
N LEU A 7 86.71 7.69 -83.54
CA LEU A 7 86.61 9.13 -83.98
C LEU A 7 86.20 9.53 -85.46
N ILE A 8 85.57 10.68 -85.79
CA ILE A 8 84.89 11.80 -85.07
C ILE A 8 84.03 12.69 -86.04
N VAL A 9 82.88 13.25 -85.60
CA VAL A 9 82.35 14.66 -85.75
C VAL A 9 82.43 15.42 -87.13
N ASN A 10 81.47 16.22 -87.62
CA ASN A 10 80.10 16.62 -87.18
C ASN A 10 79.23 17.26 -88.31
N ILE A 11 77.91 17.01 -88.25
CA ILE A 11 76.76 17.94 -88.42
C ILE A 11 76.65 18.86 -89.66
N LEU A 12 75.60 18.61 -90.47
CA LEU A 12 74.47 19.56 -90.57
C LEU A 12 73.13 18.80 -90.63
N PHE A 13 72.11 19.30 -89.92
CA PHE A 13 70.80 18.66 -89.82
C PHE A 13 69.89 19.01 -91.00
N LEU A 14 69.31 17.99 -91.64
CA LEU A 14 67.93 18.07 -92.14
C LEU A 14 67.20 16.81 -91.67
N SER A 15 66.37 16.96 -90.63
CA SER A 15 65.70 15.84 -89.98
C SER A 15 64.55 15.33 -90.85
N ILE A 16 64.77 14.21 -91.53
CA ILE A 16 63.68 13.35 -92.01
C ILE A 16 62.95 12.84 -90.77
N SER A 17 61.84 13.50 -90.44
CA SER A 17 60.89 13.04 -89.44
C SER A 17 60.21 11.78 -89.99
N ILE A 18 60.78 10.61 -89.68
CA ILE A 18 60.05 9.36 -89.75
C ILE A 18 58.86 9.53 -88.81
N ALA A 19 57.68 9.75 -89.39
CA ALA A 19 56.42 9.86 -88.68
C ALA A 19 56.12 8.50 -88.04
N SER A 20 56.65 8.27 -86.84
CA SER A 20 56.20 7.24 -85.94
C SER A 20 54.71 7.44 -85.74
N PHE A 21 53.88 6.64 -86.42
CA PHE A 21 52.43 6.67 -86.27
C PHE A 21 52.09 6.55 -84.78
N ALA A 22 51.74 7.68 -84.16
CA ALA A 22 51.42 7.75 -82.74
C ALA A 22 50.34 6.71 -82.43
N ARG A 23 50.60 5.86 -81.42
CA ARG A 23 49.74 4.73 -81.13
C ARG A 23 48.39 5.24 -80.63
N PRO A 24 47.31 4.44 -80.72
CA PRO A 24 45.99 4.86 -80.24
C PRO A 24 46.00 5.35 -78.78
N ILE A 25 46.81 4.75 -77.91
CA ILE A 25 46.99 5.23 -76.53
C ILE A 25 47.59 6.63 -76.47
N ASP A 26 48.67 6.86 -77.22
CA ASP A 26 49.40 8.14 -77.23
C ASP A 26 48.44 9.28 -77.65
N LYS A 27 47.71 9.08 -78.76
CA LYS A 27 46.68 10.01 -79.26
C LYS A 27 45.52 10.19 -78.30
N GLY A 28 45.06 9.11 -77.66
CA GLY A 28 43.96 9.15 -76.69
C GLY A 28 44.24 10.11 -75.54
N PHE A 29 45.46 10.08 -74.97
CA PHE A 29 45.85 11.01 -73.91
C PHE A 29 46.19 12.42 -74.40
N GLU A 30 46.68 12.59 -75.63
CA GLU A 30 46.83 13.92 -76.23
C GLU A 30 45.48 14.62 -76.41
N SER A 31 44.49 13.93 -76.99
CA SER A 31 43.13 14.43 -77.17
C SER A 31 42.40 14.65 -75.83
N LEU A 32 42.67 13.81 -74.82
CA LEU A 32 42.14 13.99 -73.46
C LEU A 32 42.67 15.26 -72.78
N LYS A 33 43.95 15.61 -72.95
CA LYS A 33 44.55 16.83 -72.39
C LYS A 33 43.92 18.12 -72.92
N ILE A 34 43.41 18.10 -74.16
CA ILE A 34 42.72 19.22 -74.81
C ILE A 34 41.19 19.10 -74.78
N TYR A 35 40.64 18.25 -73.88
CA TYR A 35 39.19 18.08 -73.68
C TYR A 35 38.43 17.59 -74.93
N ASN A 36 39.13 17.00 -75.92
CA ASN A 36 38.51 16.38 -77.09
C ASN A 36 38.08 14.95 -76.77
N TYR A 37 37.00 14.82 -75.99
CA TYR A 37 36.50 13.55 -75.48
C TYR A 37 36.06 12.56 -76.58
N PHE A 38 35.55 13.05 -77.73
CA PHE A 38 35.12 12.19 -78.84
C PHE A 38 36.31 11.44 -79.45
N ASP A 39 37.40 12.15 -79.78
CA ASP A 39 38.60 11.53 -80.33
C ASP A 39 39.37 10.74 -79.26
N ALA A 40 39.43 11.22 -78.01
CA ALA A 40 40.03 10.48 -76.91
C ALA A 40 39.36 9.11 -76.71
N LYS A 41 38.02 9.06 -76.61
CA LYS A 41 37.22 7.84 -76.47
C LYS A 41 37.46 6.88 -77.63
N LEU A 42 37.35 7.37 -78.87
CA LEU A 42 37.56 6.56 -80.08
C LEU A 42 38.96 5.91 -80.12
N ASN A 43 39.99 6.63 -79.68
CA ASN A 43 41.36 6.12 -79.67
C ASN A 43 41.62 5.14 -78.51
N PHE A 44 41.01 5.34 -77.33
CA PHE A 44 41.07 4.34 -76.26
C PHE A 44 40.28 3.06 -76.60
N GLU A 45 39.11 3.15 -77.23
CA GLU A 45 38.36 1.99 -77.74
C GLU A 45 39.18 1.16 -78.74
N LYS A 46 39.92 1.82 -79.64
CA LYS A 46 40.90 1.14 -80.51
C LYS A 46 42.05 0.51 -79.71
N GLY A 47 42.46 1.16 -78.62
CA GLY A 47 43.47 0.70 -77.68
C GLY A 47 43.13 -0.61 -76.96
N LEU A 48 41.85 -0.89 -76.69
CA LEU A 48 41.36 -2.13 -76.05
C LEU A 48 41.76 -3.42 -76.81
N LYS A 49 42.17 -3.34 -78.08
CA LYS A 49 42.63 -4.50 -78.84
C LYS A 49 44.06 -4.96 -78.49
N LYS A 50 44.90 -4.11 -77.88
CA LYS A 50 46.34 -4.40 -77.65
C LYS A 50 46.93 -3.84 -76.36
N GLU A 51 46.37 -2.77 -75.81
CA GLU A 51 46.89 -2.03 -74.64
C GLU A 51 45.76 -1.84 -73.60
N GLN A 52 45.02 -2.91 -73.30
CA GLN A 52 43.77 -2.94 -72.54
C GLN A 52 43.79 -2.18 -71.20
N ALA A 53 44.78 -2.42 -70.35
CA ALA A 53 44.84 -1.82 -69.02
C ALA A 53 44.80 -0.28 -69.08
N ILE A 54 45.69 0.32 -69.89
CA ILE A 54 45.76 1.78 -70.05
C ILE A 54 44.63 2.34 -70.94
N ALA A 55 44.11 1.56 -71.89
CA ALA A 55 42.92 1.95 -72.65
C ALA A 55 41.69 2.07 -71.74
N ASN A 56 41.47 1.09 -70.85
CA ASN A 56 40.41 1.11 -69.86
C ASN A 56 40.59 2.24 -68.83
N TYR A 57 41.82 2.55 -68.41
CA TYR A 57 42.10 3.74 -67.60
C TYR A 57 41.70 5.05 -68.30
N GLY A 58 42.08 5.21 -69.58
CA GLY A 58 41.68 6.36 -70.38
C GLY A 58 40.16 6.50 -70.54
N LEU A 59 39.46 5.39 -70.77
CA LEU A 59 37.99 5.36 -70.83
C LEU A 59 37.35 5.68 -69.48
N ALA A 60 37.90 5.16 -68.37
CA ALA A 60 37.41 5.48 -67.03
C ALA A 60 37.51 6.98 -66.72
N ILE A 61 38.59 7.67 -67.13
CA ILE A 61 38.71 9.13 -66.97
C ILE A 61 37.66 9.88 -67.79
N ILE A 62 37.29 9.40 -68.98
CA ILE A 62 36.24 10.04 -69.79
C ILE A 62 34.88 9.83 -69.15
N TYR A 63 34.54 8.58 -68.82
CA TYR A 63 33.23 8.23 -68.29
C TYR A 63 32.99 8.77 -66.86
N SER A 64 34.02 8.96 -66.04
CA SER A 64 33.89 9.47 -64.67
C SER A 64 33.59 10.96 -64.57
N ARG A 65 33.86 11.74 -65.62
CA ARG A 65 33.71 13.20 -65.59
C ARG A 65 32.35 13.65 -66.11
N SER A 66 31.68 14.52 -65.36
CA SER A 66 30.37 15.09 -65.70
C SER A 66 30.40 16.23 -66.73
N ASP A 67 31.58 16.64 -67.21
CA ASP A 67 31.76 17.75 -68.16
C ASP A 67 31.74 17.31 -69.64
N ASN A 68 31.35 16.07 -69.93
CA ASN A 68 31.32 15.53 -71.29
C ASN A 68 30.13 14.59 -71.53
N PRO A 69 29.67 14.42 -72.80
CA PRO A 69 28.44 13.68 -73.12
C PRO A 69 28.56 12.15 -72.99
N PHE A 70 29.72 11.63 -72.58
CA PHE A 70 29.92 10.20 -72.30
C PHE A 70 29.89 9.88 -70.81
N HIS A 71 29.63 10.86 -69.93
CA HIS A 71 29.54 10.63 -68.49
C HIS A 71 28.57 9.49 -68.16
N ASP A 72 29.09 8.45 -67.50
CA ASP A 72 28.33 7.25 -67.19
C ASP A 72 29.08 6.48 -66.08
N PHE A 73 28.50 6.46 -64.88
CA PHE A 73 29.11 5.82 -63.72
C PHE A 73 29.29 4.31 -63.89
N ASP A 74 28.38 3.61 -64.58
CA ASP A 74 28.49 2.17 -64.79
C ASP A 74 29.58 1.83 -65.81
N LYS A 75 29.70 2.60 -66.90
CA LYS A 75 30.80 2.46 -67.86
C LYS A 75 32.15 2.84 -67.23
N ALA A 76 32.19 3.90 -66.42
CA ALA A 76 33.38 4.31 -65.68
C ALA A 76 33.83 3.23 -64.70
N TYR A 77 32.89 2.65 -63.94
CA TYR A 77 33.13 1.57 -62.99
C TYR A 77 33.72 0.33 -63.68
N ASN A 78 33.04 -0.16 -64.72
CA ASN A 78 33.50 -1.33 -65.48
C ASN A 78 34.88 -1.11 -66.09
N ALA A 79 35.15 0.08 -66.63
CA ALA A 79 36.45 0.43 -67.18
C ALA A 79 37.53 0.50 -66.08
N ILE A 80 37.29 1.16 -64.94
CA ILE A 80 38.32 1.30 -63.91
C ILE A 80 38.63 -0.04 -63.22
N VAL A 81 37.64 -0.89 -62.98
CA VAL A 81 37.85 -2.23 -62.40
C VAL A 81 38.67 -3.12 -63.34
N GLN A 82 38.37 -3.13 -64.64
CA GLN A 82 39.19 -3.87 -65.62
C GLN A 82 40.62 -3.31 -65.71
N SER A 83 40.78 -1.98 -65.67
CA SER A 83 42.10 -1.33 -65.63
C SER A 83 42.91 -1.76 -64.40
N ASP A 84 42.28 -1.73 -63.23
CA ASP A 84 42.85 -2.09 -61.93
C ASP A 84 43.33 -3.56 -61.90
N GLN A 85 42.46 -4.49 -62.29
CA GLN A 85 42.79 -5.92 -62.37
C GLN A 85 43.96 -6.20 -63.34
N LEU A 86 43.96 -5.55 -64.51
CA LEU A 86 44.99 -5.75 -65.53
C LEU A 86 46.33 -5.06 -65.17
N TYR A 87 46.34 -4.03 -64.32
CA TYR A 87 47.56 -3.32 -63.92
C TYR A 87 48.58 -4.23 -63.24
N TYR A 88 48.10 -5.13 -62.37
CA TYR A 88 48.94 -6.13 -61.70
C TYR A 88 49.60 -7.10 -62.69
N GLN A 89 48.91 -7.43 -63.78
CA GLN A 89 49.35 -8.38 -64.81
C GLN A 89 50.35 -7.78 -65.83
N LEU A 90 50.59 -6.47 -65.79
CA LEU A 90 51.53 -5.81 -66.70
C LEU A 90 53.01 -6.07 -66.32
N PRO A 91 53.90 -6.33 -67.28
CA PRO A 91 55.34 -6.31 -67.03
C PRO A 91 55.83 -4.92 -66.61
N ASP A 92 56.84 -4.83 -65.73
CA ASP A 92 57.37 -3.56 -65.21
C ASP A 92 57.81 -2.59 -66.29
N LYS A 93 58.39 -3.10 -67.39
CA LYS A 93 58.77 -2.29 -68.55
C LYS A 93 57.58 -1.56 -69.19
N LYS A 94 56.37 -2.15 -69.16
CA LYS A 94 55.14 -1.48 -69.62
C LYS A 94 54.62 -0.49 -68.57
N ARG A 95 54.58 -0.86 -67.28
CA ARG A 95 54.20 0.06 -66.19
C ARG A 95 55.06 1.33 -66.21
N SER A 96 56.37 1.19 -66.31
CA SER A 96 57.31 2.32 -66.43
C SER A 96 57.10 3.16 -67.69
N LYS A 97 56.79 2.55 -68.86
CA LYS A 97 56.45 3.32 -70.08
C LYS A 97 55.21 4.20 -69.84
N TYR A 98 54.20 3.65 -69.17
CA TYR A 98 52.90 4.30 -69.04
C TYR A 98 52.82 5.40 -67.97
N LYS A 99 53.83 5.55 -67.10
CA LYS A 99 53.91 6.65 -66.12
C LYS A 99 53.74 8.05 -66.75
N ILE A 100 54.17 8.24 -68.01
CA ILE A 100 54.04 9.53 -68.73
C ILE A 100 52.58 9.96 -69.00
N TYR A 101 51.63 9.02 -68.90
CA TYR A 101 50.18 9.28 -68.99
C TYR A 101 49.50 9.37 -67.62
N ASN A 102 50.30 9.48 -66.55
CA ASN A 102 49.85 9.36 -65.18
C ASN A 102 49.04 8.06 -64.95
N PHE A 103 49.55 6.92 -65.45
CA PHE A 103 48.99 5.59 -65.21
C PHE A 103 49.89 4.83 -64.22
N THR A 104 49.62 5.00 -62.94
CA THR A 104 50.31 4.39 -61.80
C THR A 104 49.29 3.75 -60.85
N ARG A 105 49.76 3.06 -59.79
CA ARG A 105 48.87 2.47 -58.77
C ARG A 105 48.06 3.58 -58.10
N GLU A 106 48.76 4.61 -57.65
CA GLU A 106 48.24 5.76 -56.92
C GLU A 106 47.20 6.52 -57.76
N SER A 107 47.41 6.62 -59.07
CA SER A 107 46.48 7.32 -59.96
C SER A 107 45.21 6.51 -60.27
N ILE A 108 45.32 5.17 -60.33
CA ILE A 108 44.17 4.26 -60.43
C ILE A 108 43.34 4.33 -59.15
N ASP A 109 43.98 4.25 -57.98
CA ASP A 109 43.31 4.39 -56.68
C ASP A 109 42.65 5.76 -56.53
N SER A 110 43.34 6.85 -56.87
CA SER A 110 42.78 8.21 -56.86
C SER A 110 41.54 8.33 -57.76
N LEU A 111 41.56 7.69 -58.93
CA LEU A 111 40.41 7.69 -59.85
C LEU A 111 39.27 6.80 -59.35
N LYS A 112 39.56 5.69 -58.69
CA LYS A 112 38.59 4.81 -58.03
C LYS A 112 37.86 5.51 -56.89
N LEU A 113 38.57 6.30 -56.08
CA LEU A 113 37.99 7.13 -55.02
C LEU A 113 37.17 8.28 -55.60
N LEU A 114 37.73 9.05 -56.55
CA LEU A 114 37.01 10.14 -57.21
C LEU A 114 35.70 9.68 -57.88
N LEU A 115 35.71 8.50 -58.51
CA LEU A 115 34.52 7.90 -59.10
C LEU A 115 33.48 7.52 -58.03
N ALA A 116 33.92 6.91 -56.92
CA ALA A 116 33.05 6.54 -55.81
C ALA A 116 32.38 7.78 -55.18
N SER A 117 33.16 8.78 -54.78
CA SER A 117 32.64 10.04 -54.22
C SER A 117 31.74 10.79 -55.20
N GLY A 118 32.06 10.75 -56.50
CA GLY A 118 31.21 11.29 -57.56
C GLY A 118 29.85 10.60 -57.61
N TYR A 119 29.82 9.27 -57.68
CA TYR A 119 28.58 8.49 -57.70
C TYR A 119 27.79 8.62 -56.39
N TYR A 120 28.48 8.64 -55.24
CA TYR A 120 27.90 8.84 -53.92
C TYR A 120 27.18 10.19 -53.81
N ARG A 121 27.84 11.28 -54.22
CA ARG A 121 27.25 12.62 -54.24
C ARG A 121 26.13 12.75 -55.26
N ASP A 122 26.35 12.28 -56.49
CA ASP A 122 25.50 12.66 -57.61
C ASP A 122 24.29 11.76 -57.84
N VAL A 123 24.32 10.54 -57.30
CA VAL A 123 23.23 9.55 -57.38
C VAL A 123 22.79 9.14 -55.99
N VAL A 124 23.67 8.52 -55.20
CA VAL A 124 23.29 7.80 -53.96
C VAL A 124 22.67 8.75 -52.93
N SER A 125 23.30 9.88 -52.67
CA SER A 125 22.86 10.89 -51.69
C SER A 125 21.65 11.70 -52.16
N LYS A 126 21.39 11.78 -53.47
CA LYS A 126 20.23 12.51 -54.02
C LYS A 126 18.97 11.65 -54.03
N GLU A 127 19.10 10.38 -54.40
CA GLU A 127 17.99 9.43 -54.36
C GLU A 127 17.69 8.98 -52.92
N ASN A 128 18.74 8.81 -52.10
CA ASN A 128 18.65 8.52 -50.66
C ASN A 128 17.70 7.33 -50.34
N THR A 129 17.89 6.20 -51.01
CA THR A 129 17.10 4.97 -50.82
C THR A 129 17.96 3.80 -50.35
N GLU A 130 17.35 2.83 -49.67
CA GLU A 130 18.01 1.56 -49.31
C GLU A 130 18.69 0.91 -50.52
N ILE A 131 18.04 0.94 -51.69
CA ILE A 131 18.51 0.32 -52.94
C ILE A 131 19.78 1.02 -53.45
N THR A 132 19.83 2.35 -53.44
CA THR A 132 20.99 3.09 -53.95
C THR A 132 22.19 2.98 -53.04
N TYR A 133 22.00 3.03 -51.72
CA TYR A 133 23.08 2.75 -50.76
C TYR A 133 23.55 1.29 -50.86
N GLN A 134 22.65 0.31 -50.96
CA GLN A 134 23.03 -1.10 -51.14
C GLN A 134 23.83 -1.33 -52.44
N ARG A 135 23.45 -0.68 -53.55
CA ARG A 135 24.20 -0.71 -54.81
C ARG A 135 25.59 -0.07 -54.66
N PHE A 136 25.70 1.04 -53.94
CA PHE A 136 26.97 1.69 -53.65
C PHE A 136 27.92 0.77 -52.87
N ILE A 137 27.45 0.19 -51.77
CA ILE A 137 28.21 -0.72 -50.90
C ILE A 137 28.77 -1.91 -51.69
N VAL A 138 27.97 -2.49 -52.60
CA VAL A 138 28.38 -3.63 -53.43
C VAL A 138 29.39 -3.25 -54.50
N LEU A 139 29.22 -2.09 -55.16
CA LEU A 139 30.11 -1.68 -56.25
C LEU A 139 31.41 -1.04 -55.74
N TYR A 140 31.36 -0.23 -54.69
CA TYR A 140 32.49 0.60 -54.23
C TYR A 140 32.96 0.26 -52.79
N PRO A 141 33.38 -0.99 -52.51
CA PRO A 141 33.83 -1.41 -51.17
C PRO A 141 35.18 -0.82 -50.72
N TRP A 142 35.74 0.12 -51.50
CA TRP A 142 36.98 0.85 -51.23
C TRP A 142 36.77 2.35 -51.05
N ALA A 143 35.52 2.82 -51.02
CA ALA A 143 35.19 4.23 -50.94
C ALA A 143 35.38 4.80 -49.54
N ASP A 144 35.78 6.07 -49.43
CA ASP A 144 35.84 6.77 -48.14
C ASP A 144 34.43 6.91 -47.51
N GLU A 145 33.37 6.91 -48.32
CA GLU A 145 31.98 6.98 -47.85
C GLU A 145 31.36 5.60 -47.52
N TYR A 146 32.11 4.50 -47.59
CA TYR A 146 31.59 3.13 -47.45
C TYR A 146 30.82 2.89 -46.13
N ASP A 147 31.42 3.21 -44.99
CA ASP A 147 30.78 3.00 -43.68
C ASP A 147 29.55 3.92 -43.50
N ASN A 148 29.64 5.18 -43.94
CA ASN A 148 28.52 6.11 -43.93
C ASN A 148 27.36 5.62 -44.82
N ALA A 149 27.66 4.97 -45.95
CA ALA A 149 26.65 4.37 -46.80
C ALA A 149 25.93 3.20 -46.12
N ILE A 150 26.64 2.38 -45.33
CA ILE A 150 26.05 1.34 -44.47
C ILE A 150 25.14 1.99 -43.42
N THR A 151 25.64 2.96 -42.65
CA THR A 151 24.85 3.66 -41.62
C THR A 151 23.58 4.30 -42.20
N LYS A 152 23.66 4.90 -43.40
CA LYS A 152 22.51 5.51 -44.08
C LYS A 152 21.51 4.48 -44.60
N ARG A 153 21.96 3.39 -45.24
CA ARG A 153 21.10 2.27 -45.65
C ARG A 153 20.32 1.73 -44.46
N ASP A 154 21.02 1.44 -43.37
CA ASP A 154 20.47 0.81 -42.19
C ASP A 154 19.49 1.76 -41.48
N SER A 155 19.82 3.05 -41.38
CA SER A 155 18.91 4.07 -40.84
C SER A 155 17.61 4.17 -41.65
N ILE A 156 17.68 4.08 -42.99
CA ILE A 156 16.49 4.10 -43.86
C ILE A 156 15.66 2.82 -43.69
N ALA A 157 16.28 1.65 -43.73
CA ALA A 157 15.56 0.38 -43.58
C ALA A 157 14.95 0.21 -42.18
N TYR A 158 15.62 0.72 -41.14
CA TYR A 158 15.07 0.78 -39.78
C TYR A 158 13.89 1.74 -39.66
N ALA A 159 13.96 2.90 -40.32
CA ALA A 159 12.85 3.85 -40.37
C ALA A 159 11.63 3.29 -41.14
N ASP A 160 11.85 2.55 -42.22
CA ASP A 160 10.80 1.80 -42.93
C ASP A 160 10.15 0.75 -42.02
N ALA A 161 10.95 -0.04 -41.30
CA ALA A 161 10.44 -1.01 -40.31
C ALA A 161 9.59 -0.34 -39.21
N GLY A 162 10.04 0.82 -38.72
CA GLY A 162 9.28 1.63 -37.76
C GLY A 162 7.99 2.21 -38.34
N SER A 163 7.98 2.63 -39.61
CA SER A 163 6.77 3.15 -40.27
C SER A 163 5.70 2.07 -40.48
N LYS A 164 6.12 0.81 -40.66
CA LYS A 164 5.24 -0.36 -40.71
C LYS A 164 4.72 -0.78 -39.34
N GLY A 165 5.46 -0.49 -38.27
CA GLY A 165 5.02 -0.68 -36.89
C GLY A 165 4.68 -2.11 -36.47
N THR A 166 5.26 -3.12 -37.12
CA THR A 166 5.00 -4.55 -36.83
C THR A 166 6.25 -5.30 -36.42
N SER A 167 6.08 -6.36 -35.61
CA SER A 167 7.16 -7.26 -35.23
C SER A 167 7.85 -7.88 -36.46
N HIS A 168 7.07 -8.27 -37.46
CA HIS A 168 7.58 -8.83 -38.72
C HIS A 168 8.52 -7.86 -39.46
N ALA A 169 8.21 -6.56 -39.49
CA ALA A 169 9.05 -5.57 -40.16
C ALA A 169 10.40 -5.37 -39.46
N TYR A 170 10.43 -5.32 -38.13
CA TYR A 170 11.67 -5.25 -37.36
C TYR A 170 12.48 -6.55 -37.43
N ARG A 171 11.81 -7.71 -37.46
CA ARG A 171 12.46 -9.01 -37.70
C ARG A 171 13.16 -9.04 -39.06
N TYR A 172 12.45 -8.65 -40.12
CA TYR A 172 13.03 -8.55 -41.46
C TYR A 172 14.25 -7.62 -41.50
N PHE A 173 14.22 -6.49 -40.79
CA PHE A 173 15.36 -5.59 -40.70
C PHE A 173 16.61 -6.28 -40.13
N PHE A 174 16.54 -6.88 -38.93
CA PHE A 174 17.74 -7.45 -38.31
C PHE A 174 18.16 -8.80 -38.92
N GLU A 175 17.25 -9.55 -39.56
CA GLU A 175 17.61 -10.74 -40.35
C GLU A 175 18.34 -10.35 -41.65
N LYS A 176 18.02 -9.19 -42.23
CA LYS A 176 18.66 -8.66 -43.46
C LYS A 176 19.96 -7.89 -43.17
N TYR A 177 20.04 -7.22 -42.02
CA TYR A 177 21.17 -6.39 -41.58
C TYR A 177 21.65 -6.77 -40.17
N PRO A 178 22.17 -8.00 -39.95
CA PRO A 178 22.52 -8.50 -38.62
C PRO A 178 23.68 -7.72 -37.97
N GLU A 179 24.63 -7.23 -38.78
CA GLU A 179 25.79 -6.44 -38.32
C GLU A 179 25.47 -4.95 -38.10
N SER A 180 24.20 -4.54 -38.21
CA SER A 180 23.82 -3.14 -38.02
C SER A 180 23.93 -2.71 -36.56
N GLU A 181 24.45 -1.51 -36.31
CA GLU A 181 24.39 -0.88 -34.97
C GLU A 181 22.96 -0.75 -34.43
N LEU A 182 21.97 -0.70 -35.34
CA LEU A 182 20.54 -0.65 -35.01
C LEU A 182 19.92 -2.03 -34.75
N ALA A 183 20.62 -3.14 -35.02
CA ALA A 183 20.07 -4.50 -34.89
C ALA A 183 19.63 -4.81 -33.44
N TYR A 184 20.34 -4.30 -32.43
CA TYR A 184 19.94 -4.42 -31.03
C TYR A 184 18.60 -3.73 -30.74
N GLN A 185 18.44 -2.48 -31.21
CA GLN A 185 17.19 -1.71 -31.04
C GLN A 185 16.03 -2.33 -31.83
N ALA A 186 16.30 -2.84 -33.04
CA ALA A 186 15.33 -3.55 -33.84
C ALA A 186 14.85 -4.84 -33.16
N LYS A 187 15.77 -5.61 -32.56
CA LYS A 187 15.44 -6.83 -31.82
C LYS A 187 14.60 -6.53 -30.56
N ALA A 188 14.89 -5.44 -29.85
CA ALA A 188 14.06 -4.98 -28.73
C ALA A 188 12.64 -4.58 -29.18
N ASN A 189 12.52 -3.80 -30.26
CA ASN A 189 11.22 -3.43 -30.84
C ASN A 189 10.44 -4.64 -31.38
N TYR A 190 11.12 -5.61 -31.98
CA TYR A 190 10.54 -6.88 -32.41
C TYR A 190 9.88 -7.63 -31.26
N TYR A 191 10.58 -7.84 -30.14
CA TYR A 191 10.02 -8.58 -29.00
C TYR A 191 8.84 -7.84 -28.36
N ARG A 192 8.93 -6.51 -28.22
CA ARG A 192 7.84 -5.67 -27.70
C ARG A 192 6.60 -5.72 -28.59
N LEU A 193 6.75 -5.48 -29.89
CA LEU A 193 5.63 -5.52 -30.84
C LEU A 193 5.05 -6.93 -30.97
N GLN A 194 5.88 -7.97 -30.90
CA GLN A 194 5.39 -9.36 -30.88
C GLN A 194 4.52 -9.63 -29.65
N TYR A 195 4.91 -9.16 -28.48
CA TYR A 195 4.07 -9.25 -27.29
C TYR A 195 2.76 -8.48 -27.49
N GLU A 196 2.82 -7.21 -27.88
CA GLU A 196 1.63 -6.36 -28.12
C GLU A 196 0.66 -6.93 -29.17
N GLU A 197 1.17 -7.47 -30.28
CA GLU A 197 0.38 -8.12 -31.34
C GLU A 197 -0.30 -9.41 -30.86
N GLN A 198 0.43 -10.26 -30.12
CA GLN A 198 -0.07 -11.56 -29.68
C GLN A 198 -1.02 -11.45 -28.47
N THR A 199 -0.89 -10.38 -27.67
CA THR A 199 -1.74 -10.13 -26.49
C THR A 199 -2.73 -8.99 -26.71
N LEU A 200 -3.08 -8.67 -27.97
CA LEU A 200 -3.98 -7.57 -28.34
C LEU A 200 -5.36 -7.67 -27.66
N ALA A 201 -5.86 -8.90 -27.45
CA ALA A 201 -7.12 -9.16 -26.76
C ALA A 201 -7.08 -8.87 -25.24
N LYS A 202 -5.87 -8.83 -24.64
CA LYS A 202 -5.62 -8.58 -23.21
C LYS A 202 -6.40 -9.50 -22.27
N ASP A 203 -6.65 -10.73 -22.71
CA ASP A 203 -7.29 -11.78 -21.93
C ASP A 203 -6.30 -12.91 -21.59
N ILE A 204 -6.68 -13.73 -20.60
CA ILE A 204 -5.87 -14.87 -20.13
C ILE A 204 -5.50 -15.82 -21.27
N SER A 205 -6.38 -16.04 -22.26
CA SER A 205 -6.12 -16.96 -23.37
C SER A 205 -5.01 -16.44 -24.28
N SER A 206 -5.01 -15.14 -24.56
CA SER A 206 -3.98 -14.47 -25.37
C SER A 206 -2.60 -14.50 -24.70
N TYR A 207 -2.53 -14.24 -23.39
CA TYR A 207 -1.28 -14.35 -22.63
C TYR A 207 -0.78 -15.81 -22.55
N VAL A 208 -1.66 -16.79 -22.35
CA VAL A 208 -1.30 -18.22 -22.36
C VAL A 208 -0.78 -18.66 -23.73
N ALA A 209 -1.43 -18.24 -24.82
CA ALA A 209 -0.97 -18.51 -26.19
C ALA A 209 0.40 -17.88 -26.48
N PHE A 210 0.62 -16.63 -26.02
CA PHE A 210 1.91 -15.97 -26.12
C PHE A 210 3.02 -16.74 -25.39
N LEU A 211 2.79 -17.15 -24.13
CA LEU A 211 3.76 -17.93 -23.35
C LEU A 211 4.09 -19.28 -24.00
N ALA A 212 3.10 -19.95 -24.61
CA ALA A 212 3.31 -21.22 -25.29
C ALA A 212 4.08 -21.09 -26.60
N ASN A 213 3.84 -20.00 -27.36
CA ASN A 213 4.44 -19.79 -28.68
C ASN A 213 5.80 -19.07 -28.63
N TYR A 214 6.08 -18.29 -27.57
CA TYR A 214 7.26 -17.41 -27.47
C TYR A 214 7.94 -17.49 -26.09
N PRO A 215 8.36 -18.69 -25.62
CA PRO A 215 8.93 -18.86 -24.27
C PRO A 215 10.24 -18.11 -24.01
N ASP A 216 11.00 -17.77 -25.07
CA ASP A 216 12.25 -17.00 -24.98
C ASP A 216 12.05 -15.47 -25.09
N ASN A 217 10.81 -14.97 -25.16
CA ASN A 217 10.54 -13.55 -25.27
C ASN A 217 10.71 -12.86 -23.89
N PRO A 218 11.39 -11.71 -23.80
CA PRO A 218 11.61 -11.01 -22.52
C PRO A 218 10.33 -10.55 -21.81
N TYR A 219 9.19 -10.45 -22.50
CA TYR A 219 7.89 -10.10 -21.92
C TYR A 219 7.12 -11.28 -21.31
N THR A 220 7.72 -12.48 -21.23
CA THR A 220 7.11 -13.66 -20.61
C THR A 220 6.83 -13.50 -19.12
N GLU A 221 7.63 -12.73 -18.39
CA GLU A 221 7.33 -12.38 -17.00
C GLU A 221 6.08 -11.49 -16.91
N GLU A 222 5.99 -10.45 -17.74
CA GLU A 222 4.82 -9.55 -17.76
C GLU A 222 3.53 -10.31 -18.12
N ALA A 223 3.59 -11.21 -19.10
CA ALA A 223 2.46 -12.06 -19.46
C ALA A 223 2.02 -12.99 -18.30
N GLN A 224 2.95 -13.51 -17.50
CA GLN A 224 2.63 -14.29 -16.31
C GLN A 224 1.95 -13.44 -15.22
N ASP A 225 2.42 -12.21 -15.02
CA ASP A 225 1.84 -11.26 -14.08
C ASP A 225 0.42 -10.84 -14.53
N LYS A 226 0.20 -10.61 -15.84
CA LYS A 226 -1.14 -10.34 -16.39
C LYS A 226 -2.12 -11.51 -16.24
N ILE A 227 -1.67 -12.74 -16.40
CA ILE A 227 -2.52 -13.92 -16.12
C ILE A 227 -2.94 -13.94 -14.66
N TYR A 228 -2.01 -13.67 -13.72
CA TYR A 228 -2.31 -13.61 -12.29
C TYR A 228 -3.31 -12.49 -11.96
N ASP A 229 -3.03 -11.26 -12.36
CA ASP A 229 -3.90 -10.09 -12.15
C ASP A 229 -5.35 -10.35 -12.62
N LEU A 230 -5.51 -10.84 -13.86
CA LEU A 230 -6.81 -11.12 -14.46
C LEU A 230 -7.54 -12.30 -13.80
N TYR A 231 -6.80 -13.33 -13.36
CA TYR A 231 -7.41 -14.50 -12.73
C TYR A 231 -7.87 -14.21 -11.30
N THR A 232 -7.16 -13.33 -10.58
CA THR A 232 -7.39 -13.06 -9.14
C THR A 232 -8.01 -11.68 -8.86
N THR A 233 -8.64 -11.08 -9.89
CA THR A 233 -9.22 -9.73 -9.82
C THR A 233 -10.25 -9.61 -8.68
N ASP A 234 -11.07 -10.66 -8.47
CA ASP A 234 -12.11 -10.76 -7.43
C ASP A 234 -11.59 -10.80 -5.98
N ASN A 235 -10.28 -10.95 -5.79
CA ASN A 235 -9.64 -11.12 -4.49
C ASN A 235 -10.17 -12.30 -3.65
N SER A 236 -10.55 -13.43 -4.24
CA SER A 236 -11.10 -14.56 -3.47
C SER A 236 -10.08 -15.68 -3.21
N ILE A 237 -10.25 -16.37 -2.07
CA ILE A 237 -9.49 -17.60 -1.77
C ILE A 237 -9.64 -18.63 -2.90
N ALA A 238 -10.82 -18.70 -3.54
CA ALA A 238 -11.09 -19.61 -4.63
C ALA A 238 -10.27 -19.28 -5.87
N SER A 239 -10.23 -18.02 -6.31
CA SER A 239 -9.46 -17.62 -7.50
C SER A 239 -7.95 -17.75 -7.30
N PHE A 240 -7.41 -17.35 -6.14
CA PHE A 240 -6.01 -17.56 -5.82
C PHE A 240 -5.66 -19.06 -5.77
N TYR A 241 -6.51 -19.89 -5.18
CA TYR A 241 -6.27 -21.34 -5.11
C TYR A 241 -6.33 -21.99 -6.50
N ASP A 242 -7.40 -21.74 -7.28
CA ASP A 242 -7.57 -22.30 -8.62
C ASP A 242 -6.47 -21.82 -9.58
N PHE A 243 -5.95 -20.60 -9.41
CA PHE A 243 -4.77 -20.12 -10.11
C PHE A 243 -3.56 -21.03 -9.89
N THR A 244 -3.26 -21.43 -8.63
CA THR A 244 -2.13 -22.34 -8.33
C THR A 244 -2.27 -23.71 -9.00
N LYS A 245 -3.51 -24.14 -9.28
CA LYS A 245 -3.80 -25.40 -9.97
C LYS A 245 -3.72 -25.29 -11.48
N LYS A 246 -4.21 -24.17 -12.03
CA LYS A 246 -4.28 -23.95 -13.47
C LYS A 246 -2.95 -23.48 -14.07
N PHE A 247 -2.13 -22.78 -13.29
CA PHE A 247 -0.85 -22.21 -13.72
C PHE A 247 0.31 -22.55 -12.76
N PRO A 248 0.59 -23.84 -12.47
CA PRO A 248 1.56 -24.25 -11.45
C PRO A 248 3.01 -23.84 -11.72
N SER A 249 3.34 -23.43 -12.96
CA SER A 249 4.67 -22.93 -13.35
C SER A 249 4.75 -21.39 -13.43
N ASN A 250 3.67 -20.67 -13.10
CA ASN A 250 3.68 -19.21 -13.09
C ASN A 250 4.44 -18.70 -11.85
N ARG A 251 5.29 -17.69 -12.03
CA ARG A 251 6.10 -17.08 -10.95
C ARG A 251 5.30 -16.62 -9.73
N ASN A 252 4.01 -16.29 -9.90
CA ASN A 252 3.13 -15.81 -8.84
C ASN A 252 2.46 -16.92 -8.01
N VAL A 253 2.76 -18.21 -8.26
CA VAL A 253 2.15 -19.33 -7.52
C VAL A 253 2.42 -19.25 -6.02
N GLU A 254 3.63 -18.88 -5.58
CA GLU A 254 3.88 -18.69 -4.14
C GLU A 254 3.08 -17.49 -3.61
N SER A 255 3.07 -16.35 -4.31
CA SER A 255 2.27 -15.17 -3.94
C SER A 255 0.79 -15.53 -3.75
N ALA A 256 0.21 -16.28 -4.69
CA ALA A 256 -1.17 -16.78 -4.62
C ALA A 256 -1.39 -17.65 -3.37
N TRP A 257 -0.47 -18.58 -3.06
CA TRP A 257 -0.53 -19.38 -1.84
C TRP A 257 -0.45 -18.53 -0.56
N ARG A 258 0.43 -17.51 -0.52
CA ARG A 258 0.53 -16.58 0.61
C ARG A 258 -0.78 -15.80 0.80
N LYS A 259 -1.44 -15.36 -0.28
CA LYS A 259 -2.78 -14.74 -0.25
C LYS A 259 -3.85 -15.72 0.27
N VAL A 260 -3.91 -16.95 -0.26
CA VAL A 260 -4.82 -18.03 0.22
C VAL A 260 -4.68 -18.21 1.73
N TYR A 261 -3.45 -18.33 2.25
CA TYR A 261 -3.19 -18.47 3.68
C TYR A 261 -3.62 -17.24 4.49
N GLN A 262 -3.16 -16.04 4.11
CA GLN A 262 -3.46 -14.79 4.82
C GLN A 262 -4.98 -14.53 4.94
N MET A 263 -5.73 -14.80 3.87
CA MET A 263 -7.19 -14.64 3.84
C MET A 263 -7.93 -15.74 4.61
N PHE A 264 -7.46 -16.99 4.54
CA PHE A 264 -8.10 -18.11 5.23
C PHE A 264 -7.98 -17.98 6.75
N MET A 265 -6.84 -17.49 7.23
CA MET A 265 -6.54 -17.34 8.65
C MET A 265 -7.21 -16.11 9.30
N TYR A 266 -8.42 -15.71 8.87
CA TYR A 266 -8.97 -14.41 9.25
C TYR A 266 -9.04 -14.18 10.77
N ASP A 267 -9.52 -15.17 11.54
CA ASP A 267 -9.58 -15.14 13.01
C ASP A 267 -8.29 -15.68 13.69
N TYR A 268 -7.37 -16.25 12.92
CA TYR A 268 -6.12 -16.90 13.37
C TYR A 268 -6.31 -17.98 14.47
N SER A 269 -7.49 -18.60 14.54
CA SER A 269 -7.81 -19.63 15.53
C SER A 269 -7.13 -20.97 15.25
N GLU A 270 -6.95 -21.78 16.30
CA GLU A 270 -6.40 -23.14 16.18
C GLU A 270 -7.18 -24.01 15.18
N LYS A 271 -8.51 -23.87 15.18
CA LYS A 271 -9.41 -24.54 14.25
C LYS A 271 -9.10 -24.17 12.79
N ARG A 272 -8.78 -22.91 12.49
CA ARG A 272 -8.38 -22.50 11.13
C ARG A 272 -7.08 -23.14 10.69
N PHE A 273 -6.09 -23.29 11.58
CA PHE A 273 -4.86 -24.01 11.24
C PHE A 273 -5.14 -25.46 10.84
N ASP A 274 -5.95 -26.19 11.61
CA ASP A 274 -6.28 -27.58 11.31
C ASP A 274 -7.13 -27.73 10.04
N GLU A 275 -8.08 -26.81 9.80
CA GLU A 275 -8.84 -26.76 8.55
C GLU A 275 -7.94 -26.44 7.35
N PHE A 276 -6.99 -25.49 7.48
CA PHE A 276 -6.07 -25.12 6.40
C PHE A 276 -5.16 -26.29 6.03
N ILE A 277 -4.50 -26.90 7.01
CA ILE A 277 -3.57 -28.03 6.81
C ILE A 277 -4.31 -29.22 6.17
N LYS A 278 -5.56 -29.47 6.57
CA LYS A 278 -6.40 -30.53 5.99
C LYS A 278 -6.87 -30.22 4.57
N ARG A 279 -7.20 -28.96 4.26
CA ARG A 279 -7.78 -28.53 2.98
C ARG A 279 -6.72 -28.28 1.90
N TYR A 280 -5.52 -27.88 2.30
CA TYR A 280 -4.42 -27.50 1.41
C TYR A 280 -3.10 -28.20 1.77
N PRO A 281 -3.06 -29.55 1.85
CA PRO A 281 -1.84 -30.31 2.19
C PRO A 281 -0.66 -30.11 1.22
N GLU A 282 -0.92 -29.59 0.02
CA GLU A 282 0.05 -29.26 -1.02
C GLU A 282 0.64 -27.85 -0.91
N CYS A 283 0.24 -27.06 0.10
CA CYS A 283 0.77 -25.72 0.31
C CYS A 283 2.32 -25.76 0.43
N PRO A 284 3.07 -24.99 -0.38
CA PRO A 284 4.53 -25.16 -0.49
C PRO A 284 5.29 -24.80 0.81
N PHE A 285 4.64 -24.11 1.75
CA PHE A 285 5.20 -23.69 3.04
C PHE A 285 4.44 -24.29 4.24
N LEU A 286 3.90 -25.51 4.12
CA LEU A 286 3.10 -26.15 5.18
C LEU A 286 3.82 -26.24 6.55
N GLU A 287 5.16 -26.36 6.59
CA GLU A 287 5.91 -26.32 7.84
C GLU A 287 5.89 -24.93 8.52
N GLU A 288 5.85 -23.84 7.75
CA GLU A 288 5.65 -22.50 8.32
C GLU A 288 4.25 -22.37 8.95
N VAL A 289 3.23 -22.98 8.34
CA VAL A 289 1.85 -22.98 8.87
C VAL A 289 1.76 -23.75 10.19
N LYS A 290 2.51 -24.86 10.33
CA LYS A 290 2.61 -25.61 11.59
C LYS A 290 3.33 -24.81 12.68
N GLU A 291 4.38 -24.07 12.32
CA GLU A 291 5.08 -23.18 13.25
C GLU A 291 4.20 -21.99 13.67
N ASP A 292 3.45 -21.38 12.74
CA ASP A 292 2.46 -20.36 13.05
C ASP A 292 1.36 -20.91 13.99
N LYS A 293 0.91 -22.17 13.81
CA LYS A 293 0.00 -22.84 14.77
C LYS A 293 0.62 -22.93 16.16
N ARG A 294 1.90 -23.31 16.26
CA ARG A 294 2.64 -23.39 17.54
C ARG A 294 2.78 -22.01 18.20
N LEU A 295 3.02 -20.97 17.41
CA LEU A 295 3.11 -19.59 17.88
C LEU A 295 1.74 -18.99 18.23
N ALA A 296 0.65 -19.43 17.61
CA ALA A 296 -0.71 -18.95 17.89
C ALA A 296 -1.07 -19.06 19.38
N VAL A 297 -0.71 -20.18 20.04
CA VAL A 297 -0.91 -20.38 21.49
C VAL A 297 0.17 -19.75 22.38
N MET A 298 1.30 -19.29 21.82
CA MET A 298 2.34 -18.61 22.58
C MET A 298 1.92 -17.16 22.89
N GLN A 299 1.83 -16.81 24.18
CA GLN A 299 1.56 -15.43 24.57
C GLN A 299 2.86 -14.62 24.62
N LEU A 300 2.89 -13.56 23.81
CA LEU A 300 4.00 -12.62 23.70
C LEU A 300 3.55 -11.26 24.24
N TYR A 301 4.39 -10.67 25.09
CA TYR A 301 4.17 -9.37 25.70
C TYR A 301 5.16 -8.37 25.10
N PRO A 302 4.70 -7.16 24.72
CA PRO A 302 5.61 -6.08 24.41
C PRO A 302 6.47 -5.73 25.63
N PHE A 303 7.77 -5.55 25.47
CA PHE A 303 8.61 -4.93 26.50
C PHE A 303 9.19 -3.62 25.99
N ARG A 304 9.58 -2.73 26.90
CA ARG A 304 10.27 -1.48 26.59
C ARG A 304 11.72 -1.55 27.07
N GLN A 305 12.65 -1.18 26.21
CA GLN A 305 14.07 -1.06 26.54
C GLN A 305 14.67 0.07 25.69
N ASN A 306 15.42 0.99 26.32
CA ASN A 306 16.06 2.14 25.64
C ASN A 306 15.11 2.96 24.74
N GLY A 307 13.85 3.12 25.15
CA GLY A 307 12.83 3.86 24.38
C GLY A 307 12.31 3.15 23.13
N LYS A 308 12.68 1.88 22.89
CA LYS A 308 12.15 1.03 21.82
C LYS A 308 11.40 -0.17 22.40
N MET A 309 10.58 -0.80 21.57
CA MET A 309 9.76 -1.96 21.93
C MET A 309 10.16 -3.23 21.16
N GLY A 310 10.08 -4.35 21.86
CA GLY A 310 10.33 -5.71 21.38
C GLY A 310 9.39 -6.71 22.05
N TRP A 311 9.60 -8.01 21.84
CA TRP A 311 8.72 -9.07 22.36
C TRP A 311 9.43 -9.94 23.41
N MET A 312 8.75 -10.19 24.53
CA MET A 312 9.15 -11.17 25.55
C MET A 312 8.06 -12.21 25.78
N ASN A 313 8.42 -13.35 26.38
CA ASN A 313 7.49 -14.39 26.79
C ASN A 313 7.02 -14.21 28.25
N MET A 314 6.21 -15.16 28.75
CA MET A 314 5.68 -15.14 30.12
C MET A 314 6.77 -15.25 31.21
N GLU A 315 7.92 -15.83 30.91
CA GLU A 315 9.05 -15.87 31.84
C GLU A 315 9.90 -14.59 31.81
N GLY A 316 9.49 -13.54 31.08
CA GLY A 316 10.22 -12.29 30.95
C GLY A 316 11.44 -12.36 30.03
N LYS A 317 11.62 -13.47 29.30
CA LYS A 317 12.75 -13.67 28.38
C LYS A 317 12.44 -13.01 27.03
N VAL A 318 13.40 -12.22 26.53
CA VAL A 318 13.35 -11.63 25.19
C VAL A 318 13.27 -12.73 24.13
N ILE A 319 12.25 -12.64 23.28
CA ILE A 319 12.06 -13.47 22.07
C ILE A 319 12.50 -12.70 20.83
N TYR A 320 12.11 -11.41 20.74
CA TYR A 320 12.56 -10.52 19.67
C TYR A 320 13.08 -9.20 20.27
N PRO A 321 14.28 -8.73 19.86
CA PRO A 321 14.91 -7.55 20.44
C PRO A 321 14.12 -6.26 20.18
N ALA A 322 14.30 -5.27 21.06
CA ALA A 322 13.63 -3.99 20.93
C ALA A 322 14.13 -3.20 19.71
N LYS A 323 13.23 -2.93 18.76
CA LYS A 323 13.52 -2.17 17.52
C LYS A 323 12.42 -1.19 17.09
N TYR A 324 11.18 -1.41 17.54
CA TYR A 324 10.02 -0.60 17.15
C TYR A 324 9.83 0.63 18.04
N GLU A 325 9.14 1.65 17.55
CA GLU A 325 8.75 2.83 18.35
C GLU A 325 7.54 2.52 19.24
N SER A 326 6.56 1.80 18.70
CA SER A 326 5.47 1.18 19.42
C SER A 326 5.17 -0.23 18.89
N LEU A 327 4.61 -1.07 19.78
CA LEU A 327 3.99 -2.35 19.46
C LEU A 327 2.65 -2.43 20.20
N ASN A 328 1.58 -2.79 19.49
CA ASN A 328 0.34 -3.26 20.10
C ASN A 328 0.44 -4.76 20.40
N PHE A 329 -0.59 -5.33 21.03
CA PHE A 329 -0.71 -6.77 21.23
C PHE A 329 -1.09 -7.48 19.93
N PHE A 330 -0.89 -8.81 19.89
CA PHE A 330 -1.37 -9.62 18.78
C PHE A 330 -2.90 -9.74 18.79
N LYS A 331 -3.54 -9.26 17.73
CA LYS A 331 -4.95 -9.45 17.38
C LYS A 331 -5.00 -10.27 16.09
N GLU A 332 -5.72 -11.39 16.11
CA GLU A 332 -5.79 -12.32 14.97
C GLU A 332 -4.39 -12.71 14.43
N GLY A 333 -3.40 -12.88 15.31
CA GLY A 333 -2.03 -13.27 14.92
C GLY A 333 -1.17 -12.16 14.30
N LEU A 334 -1.70 -10.95 14.11
CA LEU A 334 -0.96 -9.77 13.67
C LEU A 334 -0.88 -8.73 14.78
N ALA A 335 0.19 -7.96 14.84
CA ALA A 335 0.35 -6.84 15.78
C ALA A 335 0.72 -5.57 15.02
N ILE A 336 0.14 -4.44 15.43
CA ILE A 336 0.55 -3.13 14.91
C ILE A 336 1.98 -2.84 15.39
N ALA A 337 2.83 -2.43 14.46
CA ALA A 337 4.20 -2.05 14.71
C ALA A 337 4.52 -0.71 14.03
N SER A 338 5.26 0.16 14.72
CA SER A 338 5.66 1.46 14.18
C SER A 338 7.17 1.66 14.07
N LEU A 339 7.58 2.37 13.01
CA LEU A 339 8.94 2.84 12.75
C LEU A 339 8.86 4.19 12.03
N ARG A 340 9.68 5.16 12.46
CA ARG A 340 9.75 6.51 11.85
C ARG A 340 8.38 7.21 11.78
N GLY A 341 7.52 7.01 12.79
CA GLY A 341 6.17 7.57 12.82
C GLY A 341 5.19 7.02 11.77
N LYS A 342 5.50 5.88 11.14
CA LYS A 342 4.60 5.13 10.26
C LYS A 342 4.23 3.79 10.88
N PHE A 343 3.09 3.24 10.44
CA PHE A 343 2.49 2.02 10.97
C PHE A 343 2.29 0.95 9.90
N GLY A 344 2.39 -0.30 10.33
CA GLY A 344 2.09 -1.52 9.56
C GLY A 344 1.92 -2.70 10.51
N PHE A 345 1.92 -3.93 9.99
CA PHE A 345 1.61 -5.12 10.78
C PHE A 345 2.70 -6.17 10.71
N VAL A 346 2.97 -6.80 11.86
CA VAL A 346 3.92 -7.91 12.00
C VAL A 346 3.24 -9.19 12.46
N ASP A 347 3.73 -10.35 12.00
CA ASP A 347 3.30 -11.66 12.49
C ASP A 347 3.97 -12.03 13.82
N LYS A 348 3.57 -13.18 14.40
CA LYS A 348 4.22 -13.76 15.59
C LYS A 348 5.65 -14.24 15.35
N ARG A 349 6.11 -14.33 14.10
CA ARG A 349 7.52 -14.56 13.73
C ARG A 349 8.31 -13.24 13.65
N ASN A 350 7.67 -12.10 13.88
CA ASN A 350 8.20 -10.74 13.82
C ASN A 350 8.62 -10.28 12.40
N ASN A 351 8.06 -10.92 11.37
CA ASN A 351 8.14 -10.48 9.97
C ASN A 351 7.14 -9.35 9.73
N ILE A 352 7.47 -8.40 8.84
CA ILE A 352 6.50 -7.40 8.37
C ILE A 352 5.61 -8.05 7.32
N VAL A 353 4.32 -8.24 7.64
CA VAL A 353 3.32 -8.84 6.73
C VAL A 353 2.65 -7.77 5.89
N ILE A 354 2.37 -6.61 6.49
CA ILE A 354 1.80 -5.43 5.82
C ILE A 354 2.79 -4.27 6.02
N PRO A 355 3.25 -3.60 4.94
CA PRO A 355 4.29 -2.57 5.01
C PRO A 355 4.01 -1.46 6.03
N ILE A 356 5.08 -0.97 6.67
CA ILE A 356 5.02 0.13 7.65
C ILE A 356 5.02 1.46 6.89
N VAL A 357 3.86 1.83 6.33
CA VAL A 357 3.67 2.99 5.43
C VAL A 357 2.51 3.90 5.80
N TYR A 358 1.55 3.41 6.59
CA TYR A 358 0.33 4.14 6.96
C TYR A 358 0.62 5.20 8.03
N SER A 359 -0.15 6.30 8.06
CA SER A 359 -0.05 7.33 9.11
C SER A 359 -0.77 6.94 10.40
N GLY A 360 -1.77 6.06 10.31
CA GLY A 360 -2.46 5.42 11.42
C GLY A 360 -3.07 4.09 10.97
N VAL A 361 -3.26 3.16 11.91
CA VAL A 361 -3.94 1.87 11.66
C VAL A 361 -4.67 1.43 12.95
N TYR A 362 -5.73 0.64 12.79
CA TYR A 362 -6.43 -0.02 13.89
C TYR A 362 -6.13 -1.53 13.88
N ASP A 363 -6.42 -2.21 14.98
CA ASP A 363 -6.18 -3.66 15.09
C ASP A 363 -7.03 -4.45 14.10
N PHE A 364 -6.61 -5.68 13.78
CA PHE A 364 -7.37 -6.59 12.92
C PHE A 364 -8.58 -7.18 13.68
N GLU A 365 -9.76 -7.07 13.07
CA GLU A 365 -11.02 -7.64 13.55
C GLU A 365 -11.79 -8.28 12.38
N ASN A 366 -12.12 -9.57 12.51
CA ASN A 366 -12.71 -10.41 11.49
C ASN A 366 -11.95 -10.39 10.14
N GLY A 367 -10.62 -10.27 10.18
CA GLY A 367 -9.76 -10.17 9.02
C GLY A 367 -9.87 -8.86 8.24
N ARG A 368 -10.27 -7.77 8.91
CA ARG A 368 -10.25 -6.38 8.41
C ARG A 368 -9.47 -5.49 9.36
N ALA A 369 -8.77 -4.50 8.83
CA ALA A 369 -8.18 -3.43 9.63
C ALA A 369 -8.40 -2.08 8.95
N ILE A 370 -8.78 -1.07 9.73
CA ILE A 370 -8.87 0.32 9.27
C ILE A 370 -7.45 0.88 9.15
N VAL A 371 -7.18 1.59 8.06
CA VAL A 371 -5.89 2.24 7.80
C VAL A 371 -6.08 3.67 7.35
N GLU A 372 -5.13 4.52 7.72
CA GLU A 372 -5.06 5.91 7.28
C GLU A 372 -3.85 6.10 6.35
N PHE A 373 -4.10 6.68 5.18
CA PHE A 373 -3.08 7.05 4.20
C PHE A 373 -3.41 8.43 3.63
N ASN A 374 -2.44 9.35 3.64
CA ASN A 374 -2.62 10.74 3.17
C ASN A 374 -3.83 11.46 3.78
N ASN A 375 -4.02 11.33 5.10
CA ASN A 375 -5.12 11.92 5.88
C ASN A 375 -6.52 11.46 5.43
N LYS A 376 -6.61 10.22 4.90
CA LYS A 376 -7.84 9.57 4.49
C LYS A 376 -7.90 8.15 4.98
N PHE A 377 -9.08 7.72 5.43
CA PHE A 377 -9.31 6.38 5.93
C PHE A 377 -9.77 5.45 4.80
N GLY A 378 -9.33 4.19 4.92
CA GLY A 378 -9.77 3.05 4.14
C GLY A 378 -9.66 1.77 4.98
N ILE A 379 -9.93 0.62 4.39
CA ILE A 379 -9.88 -0.68 5.09
C ILE A 379 -9.09 -1.66 4.25
N ILE A 380 -8.19 -2.40 4.88
CA ILE A 380 -7.46 -3.51 4.25
C ILE A 380 -7.95 -4.87 4.71
N ASP A 381 -7.74 -5.87 3.85
CA ASP A 381 -7.71 -7.26 4.28
C ASP A 381 -6.35 -7.64 4.91
N ARG A 382 -6.26 -8.85 5.47
CA ARG A 382 -5.02 -9.40 6.05
C ARG A 382 -3.86 -9.57 5.06
N THR A 383 -4.11 -9.36 3.77
CA THR A 383 -3.10 -9.42 2.72
C THR A 383 -2.52 -8.06 2.40
N GLY A 384 -3.03 -6.99 3.04
CA GLY A 384 -2.67 -5.60 2.79
C GLY A 384 -3.40 -4.98 1.58
N ARG A 385 -4.35 -5.69 0.94
CA ARG A 385 -5.12 -5.12 -0.17
C ARG A 385 -6.27 -4.29 0.38
N LEU A 386 -6.50 -3.12 -0.20
CA LEU A 386 -7.66 -2.28 0.10
C LEU A 386 -8.95 -3.02 -0.28
N VAL A 387 -9.84 -3.16 0.71
CA VAL A 387 -11.25 -3.53 0.56
C VAL A 387 -12.07 -2.25 0.35
N PHE A 388 -11.67 -1.17 1.03
CA PHE A 388 -12.17 0.19 0.85
C PHE A 388 -10.98 1.09 0.54
N ASP A 389 -11.06 1.88 -0.53
CA ASP A 389 -10.03 2.87 -0.86
C ASP A 389 -9.91 3.96 0.21
N THR A 390 -8.72 4.55 0.34
CA THR A 390 -8.44 5.62 1.30
C THR A 390 -8.99 6.96 0.82
N ILE A 391 -10.32 7.11 0.86
CA ILE A 391 -11.05 8.31 0.39
C ILE A 391 -11.90 8.99 1.49
N TYR A 392 -12.20 8.29 2.57
CA TYR A 392 -13.11 8.73 3.63
C TYR A 392 -12.42 9.71 4.59
N THR A 393 -13.15 10.71 5.08
CA THR A 393 -12.63 11.71 6.04
C THR A 393 -12.73 11.26 7.49
N ASP A 394 -13.69 10.39 7.80
CA ASP A 394 -13.85 9.71 9.07
C ASP A 394 -14.40 8.29 8.83
N ILE A 395 -14.16 7.38 9.78
CA ILE A 395 -14.66 6.01 9.74
C ILE A 395 -14.89 5.47 11.15
N GLY A 396 -16.04 4.81 11.33
CA GLY A 396 -16.41 4.16 12.58
C GLY A 396 -15.64 2.87 12.84
N GLN A 397 -16.10 2.10 13.82
CA GLN A 397 -15.64 0.73 14.07
C GLN A 397 -16.64 -0.26 13.45
N PHE A 398 -16.17 -1.48 13.14
CA PHE A 398 -17.08 -2.56 12.79
C PHE A 398 -17.90 -2.95 14.01
N SER A 399 -19.22 -2.79 13.93
CA SER A 399 -20.14 -3.33 14.92
C SER A 399 -21.35 -3.92 14.23
N ASP A 400 -21.82 -5.06 14.74
CA ASP A 400 -23.03 -5.71 14.27
C ASP A 400 -23.01 -6.06 12.75
N GLU A 401 -21.82 -6.38 12.23
CA GLU A 401 -21.43 -6.60 10.81
C GLU A 401 -21.36 -5.35 9.90
N LEU A 402 -21.61 -4.15 10.44
CA LEU A 402 -21.65 -2.89 9.69
C LEU A 402 -20.58 -1.90 10.17
N ILE A 403 -20.23 -0.94 9.30
CA ILE A 403 -19.35 0.18 9.61
C ILE A 403 -19.89 1.45 8.94
N TYR A 404 -19.79 2.60 9.59
CA TYR A 404 -20.09 3.90 8.95
C TYR A 404 -18.80 4.56 8.46
N ALA A 405 -18.88 5.33 7.38
CA ALA A 405 -17.77 6.14 6.88
C ALA A 405 -18.26 7.46 6.29
N GLN A 406 -17.49 8.54 6.47
CA GLN A 406 -17.83 9.87 5.97
C GLN A 406 -17.28 10.09 4.55
N TYR A 407 -18.19 10.38 3.62
CA TYR A 407 -17.89 10.71 2.23
C TYR A 407 -18.68 11.96 1.81
N GLU A 408 -18.01 12.91 1.15
CA GLU A 408 -18.59 14.19 0.69
C GLU A 408 -19.43 14.95 1.76
N GLY A 409 -19.06 14.82 3.03
CA GLY A 409 -19.71 15.51 4.15
C GLY A 409 -20.95 14.80 4.72
N LYS A 410 -21.27 13.58 4.27
CA LYS A 410 -22.32 12.72 4.85
C LYS A 410 -21.75 11.37 5.27
N TYR A 411 -22.40 10.74 6.24
CA TYR A 411 -22.09 9.39 6.68
C TYR A 411 -22.97 8.35 6.01
N TYR A 412 -22.36 7.25 5.59
CA TYR A 412 -23.02 6.11 4.96
C TYR A 412 -22.58 4.81 5.65
N TYR A 413 -23.44 3.79 5.64
CA TYR A 413 -23.13 2.48 6.22
C TYR A 413 -22.79 1.44 5.15
N PHE A 414 -21.77 0.64 5.44
CA PHE A 414 -21.19 -0.36 4.56
C PHE A 414 -21.06 -1.71 5.27
N ASP A 415 -21.05 -2.79 4.49
CA ASP A 415 -20.72 -4.12 4.96
C ASP A 415 -19.19 -4.38 5.00
N LYS A 416 -18.78 -5.55 5.49
CA LYS A 416 -17.38 -6.02 5.54
C LYS A 416 -16.71 -6.24 4.17
N TYR A 417 -17.40 -5.98 3.06
CA TYR A 417 -16.91 -6.12 1.68
C TYR A 417 -16.77 -4.77 0.95
N GLY A 418 -17.21 -3.66 1.54
CA GLY A 418 -17.24 -2.35 0.86
C GLY A 418 -18.59 -2.00 0.25
N THR A 419 -19.61 -2.85 0.38
CA THR A 419 -20.93 -2.60 -0.20
C THR A 419 -21.71 -1.65 0.69
N GLN A 420 -22.13 -0.51 0.15
CA GLN A 420 -23.08 0.38 0.83
C GLN A 420 -24.42 -0.35 1.02
N VAL A 421 -24.91 -0.43 2.26
CA VAL A 421 -26.05 -1.30 2.62
C VAL A 421 -27.40 -0.65 2.32
N PHE A 422 -27.50 0.67 2.48
CA PHE A 422 -28.67 1.46 2.11
C PHE A 422 -28.24 2.86 1.63
N LYS A 423 -29.10 3.50 0.83
CA LYS A 423 -28.74 4.68 0.03
C LYS A 423 -28.63 5.99 0.81
N ASP A 424 -29.38 6.11 1.90
CA ASP A 424 -29.50 7.35 2.65
C ASP A 424 -28.18 7.69 3.36
N GLY A 425 -27.86 8.99 3.40
CA GLY A 425 -26.68 9.54 4.05
C GLY A 425 -27.07 10.53 5.15
N PHE A 426 -26.34 10.49 6.26
CA PHE A 426 -26.67 11.21 7.49
C PHE A 426 -25.65 12.31 7.80
N ASP A 427 -26.04 13.31 8.60
CA ASP A 427 -25.13 14.38 9.06
C ASP A 427 -24.15 13.84 10.11
N GLU A 428 -24.62 12.99 11.01
CA GLU A 428 -23.82 12.16 11.93
C GLU A 428 -24.34 10.71 11.94
N ALA A 429 -23.47 9.76 12.25
CA ALA A 429 -23.77 8.34 12.33
C ALA A 429 -22.89 7.66 13.38
N PHE A 430 -23.46 6.66 14.07
CA PHE A 430 -22.81 5.95 15.17
C PHE A 430 -22.79 4.44 14.92
N PRO A 431 -22.03 3.63 15.69
CA PRO A 431 -21.99 2.18 15.49
C PRO A 431 -23.38 1.54 15.65
N PHE A 432 -23.59 0.40 14.99
CA PHE A 432 -24.75 -0.44 15.26
C PHE A 432 -24.56 -1.19 16.58
N GLU A 433 -25.57 -1.14 17.47
CA GLU A 433 -25.66 -1.90 18.71
C GLU A 433 -27.05 -2.53 18.82
N ASP A 434 -27.13 -3.84 19.13
CA ASP A 434 -28.36 -4.62 19.24
C ASP A 434 -29.36 -4.41 18.06
N GLY A 435 -28.85 -4.36 16.83
CA GLY A 435 -29.65 -4.20 15.61
C GLY A 435 -30.06 -2.76 15.27
N LYS A 436 -29.56 -1.76 16.00
CA LYS A 436 -29.97 -0.35 15.90
C LYS A 436 -28.75 0.56 15.81
N ALA A 437 -28.83 1.68 15.11
CA ALA A 437 -27.79 2.72 15.14
C ALA A 437 -28.42 4.11 15.28
N GLU A 438 -27.75 5.00 15.99
CA GLU A 438 -28.10 6.41 16.03
C GLU A 438 -27.62 7.12 14.76
N VAL A 439 -28.45 8.04 14.25
CA VAL A 439 -28.14 8.89 13.10
C VAL A 439 -28.76 10.27 13.27
N HIS A 440 -28.09 11.32 12.78
CA HIS A 440 -28.59 12.69 12.80
C HIS A 440 -28.92 13.18 11.39
N ILE A 441 -29.98 13.98 11.27
CA ILE A 441 -30.42 14.60 10.02
C ILE A 441 -30.71 16.08 10.31
N GLY A 442 -29.83 16.96 9.83
CA GLY A 442 -29.81 18.35 10.27
C GLY A 442 -29.55 18.44 11.78
N ASP A 443 -30.50 19.02 12.52
CA ASP A 443 -30.48 19.16 13.98
C ASP A 443 -31.27 18.05 14.70
N LYS A 444 -31.79 17.03 14.00
CA LYS A 444 -32.67 16.00 14.57
C LYS A 444 -32.00 14.62 14.70
N GLN A 445 -31.99 14.07 15.91
CA GLN A 445 -31.54 12.71 16.22
C GLN A 445 -32.64 11.69 15.93
N THR A 446 -32.27 10.49 15.49
CA THR A 446 -33.13 9.30 15.55
C THR A 446 -32.31 8.00 15.53
N PHE A 447 -32.99 6.86 15.61
CA PHE A 447 -32.41 5.54 15.43
C PHE A 447 -32.92 4.88 14.15
N ILE A 448 -32.04 4.16 13.45
CA ILE A 448 -32.35 3.27 12.33
C ILE A 448 -32.14 1.80 12.72
N ASN A 449 -32.78 0.89 11.99
CA ASN A 449 -32.45 -0.54 12.02
C ASN A 449 -31.47 -0.93 10.89
N LYS A 450 -31.05 -2.20 10.84
CA LYS A 450 -30.11 -2.71 9.81
C LYS A 450 -30.62 -2.63 8.36
N GLU A 451 -31.92 -2.40 8.13
CA GLU A 451 -32.47 -2.10 6.79
C GLU A 451 -32.57 -0.59 6.50
N GLY A 452 -31.95 0.27 7.33
CA GLY A 452 -31.99 1.74 7.19
C GLY A 452 -33.32 2.37 7.61
N ARG A 453 -34.25 1.62 8.21
CA ARG A 453 -35.58 2.13 8.57
C ARG A 453 -35.56 2.84 9.91
N PHE A 454 -36.08 4.06 9.93
CA PHE A 454 -36.29 4.83 11.16
C PHE A 454 -37.18 4.10 12.18
N LEU A 455 -36.72 4.02 13.42
CA LEU A 455 -37.44 3.47 14.58
C LEU A 455 -38.35 4.52 15.24
N LEU A 456 -38.00 5.79 15.09
CA LEU A 456 -38.80 6.98 15.40
C LEU A 456 -38.58 8.01 14.27
N LYS A 457 -39.55 8.87 13.95
CA LYS A 457 -39.33 9.89 12.90
C LYS A 457 -38.28 10.92 13.38
N PRO A 458 -37.35 11.39 12.53
CA PRO A 458 -36.38 12.43 12.87
C PRO A 458 -37.07 13.79 12.99
N VAL A 459 -37.68 14.05 14.15
CA VAL A 459 -38.45 15.28 14.45
C VAL A 459 -38.07 15.92 15.79
N PHE A 460 -37.23 15.25 16.57
CA PHE A 460 -36.76 15.69 17.89
C PHE A 460 -35.24 15.92 17.83
N GLU A 461 -34.75 16.90 18.60
CA GLU A 461 -33.32 17.21 18.67
C GLU A 461 -32.57 16.11 19.43
N GLU A 462 -33.16 15.61 20.51
CA GLU A 462 -32.66 14.44 21.22
C GLU A 462 -33.68 13.31 21.28
N VAL A 463 -33.21 12.06 21.24
CA VAL A 463 -34.00 10.82 21.35
C VAL A 463 -33.25 9.77 22.15
N GLN A 464 -33.88 9.17 23.15
CA GLN A 464 -33.34 8.02 23.89
C GLN A 464 -34.40 6.94 24.09
N PHE A 465 -34.01 5.67 24.13
CA PHE A 465 -34.94 4.58 24.46
C PHE A 465 -35.35 4.62 25.94
N PHE A 466 -36.66 4.74 26.20
CA PHE A 466 -37.21 4.51 27.53
C PHE A 466 -37.51 3.02 27.75
N ASN A 467 -38.05 2.37 26.71
CA ASN A 467 -38.23 0.92 26.56
C ASN A 467 -38.52 0.60 25.08
N ASP A 468 -38.88 -0.64 24.76
CA ASP A 468 -39.16 -1.08 23.37
C ASP A 468 -40.32 -0.36 22.67
N SER A 469 -41.15 0.40 23.38
CA SER A 469 -42.34 1.08 22.86
C SER A 469 -42.33 2.60 23.01
N LEU A 470 -41.53 3.13 23.94
CA LEU A 470 -41.50 4.54 24.34
C LEU A 470 -40.09 5.13 24.25
N PHE A 471 -40.02 6.42 23.91
CA PHE A 471 -38.79 7.18 23.77
C PHE A 471 -38.83 8.44 24.63
N ILE A 472 -37.74 8.74 25.32
CA ILE A 472 -37.46 10.06 25.88
C ILE A 472 -37.06 10.95 24.71
N VAL A 473 -37.60 12.18 24.64
CA VAL A 473 -37.32 13.11 23.54
C VAL A 473 -37.18 14.56 24.04
N SER A 474 -36.36 15.35 23.35
CA SER A 474 -36.19 16.80 23.61
C SER A 474 -36.19 17.62 22.31
N ASN A 475 -36.45 18.93 22.45
CA ASN A 475 -36.24 19.99 21.45
C ASN A 475 -35.56 21.18 22.16
N GLY A 476 -34.39 20.92 22.75
CA GLY A 476 -33.64 21.87 23.56
C GLY A 476 -33.80 21.63 25.07
N GLU A 477 -34.44 22.57 25.78
CA GLU A 477 -34.39 22.68 27.25
C GLU A 477 -35.19 21.61 28.01
N TYR A 478 -36.27 21.06 27.45
CA TYR A 478 -37.20 20.19 28.18
C TYR A 478 -37.46 18.84 27.51
N TYR A 479 -37.45 17.80 28.34
CA TYR A 479 -37.71 16.43 27.96
C TYR A 479 -39.20 16.06 28.10
N GLY A 480 -39.62 15.15 27.24
CA GLY A 480 -40.92 14.48 27.27
C GLY A 480 -40.80 13.00 26.90
N LEU A 481 -41.94 12.32 26.84
CA LEU A 481 -42.02 10.88 26.52
C LEU A 481 -43.02 10.67 25.39
N VAL A 482 -42.64 9.94 24.33
CA VAL A 482 -43.49 9.66 23.16
C VAL A 482 -43.51 8.19 22.81
N ASN A 483 -44.54 7.76 22.06
CA ASN A 483 -44.59 6.43 21.45
C ASN A 483 -43.95 6.41 20.05
N LYS A 484 -43.91 5.23 19.39
CA LYS A 484 -43.40 5.05 18.01
C LYS A 484 -44.11 5.85 16.91
N ALA A 485 -45.34 6.32 17.14
CA ALA A 485 -46.07 7.19 16.22
C ALA A 485 -45.74 8.69 16.43
N CYS A 486 -44.90 9.00 17.42
CA CYS A 486 -44.64 10.33 17.98
C CYS A 486 -45.84 10.93 18.77
N ASP A 487 -46.78 10.11 19.25
CA ASP A 487 -47.83 10.61 20.14
C ASP A 487 -47.25 10.85 21.56
N THR A 488 -47.60 11.98 22.15
CA THR A 488 -47.16 12.40 23.49
C THR A 488 -47.77 11.53 24.59
N VAL A 489 -46.90 10.90 25.40
CA VAL A 489 -47.23 10.21 26.66
C VAL A 489 -46.94 11.10 27.87
N LEU A 490 -45.82 11.82 27.85
CA LEU A 490 -45.52 12.93 28.75
C LEU A 490 -45.13 14.16 27.93
N PRO A 491 -45.67 15.36 28.23
CA PRO A 491 -45.33 16.58 27.51
C PRO A 491 -43.85 16.94 27.69
N LEU A 492 -43.29 17.65 26.71
CA LEU A 492 -41.92 18.18 26.74
C LEU A 492 -41.87 19.39 27.67
N THR A 493 -41.87 19.13 28.97
CA THR A 493 -41.89 20.14 30.05
C THR A 493 -41.06 19.74 31.27
N TYR A 494 -40.36 18.61 31.24
CA TYR A 494 -39.56 18.13 32.37
C TYR A 494 -38.10 18.52 32.20
N ASP A 495 -37.45 18.96 33.27
CA ASP A 495 -36.02 19.33 33.26
C ASP A 495 -35.14 18.11 32.96
N GLU A 496 -35.57 16.92 33.40
CA GLU A 496 -34.89 15.64 33.21
C GLU A 496 -35.88 14.46 33.20
N ILE A 497 -35.59 13.44 32.39
CA ILE A 497 -36.21 12.11 32.47
C ILE A 497 -35.09 11.05 32.52
N GLY A 498 -34.97 10.36 33.65
CA GLY A 498 -33.97 9.32 33.84
C GLY A 498 -34.35 7.98 33.20
N ARG A 499 -33.34 7.14 32.90
CA ARG A 499 -33.55 5.77 32.40
C ARG A 499 -34.42 4.91 33.34
N LEU A 500 -35.19 4.00 32.76
CA LEU A 500 -36.00 3.01 33.47
C LEU A 500 -35.11 1.97 34.18
N SER A 501 -35.22 1.86 35.51
CA SER A 501 -34.53 0.86 36.34
C SER A 501 -35.50 0.29 37.38
N GLN A 502 -35.53 -1.04 37.54
CA GLN A 502 -36.43 -1.73 38.49
C GLN A 502 -37.92 -1.31 38.35
N GLY A 503 -38.35 -0.98 37.12
CA GLY A 503 -39.72 -0.53 36.83
C GLY A 503 -40.04 0.89 37.33
N LYS A 504 -39.01 1.72 37.55
CA LYS A 504 -39.11 3.14 37.92
C LYS A 504 -38.12 3.98 37.11
N ALA A 505 -38.51 5.18 36.71
CA ALA A 505 -37.63 6.18 36.14
C ALA A 505 -37.83 7.51 36.87
N ILE A 506 -36.77 8.31 36.96
CA ILE A 506 -36.83 9.63 37.58
C ILE A 506 -37.47 10.61 36.60
N ILE A 507 -38.29 11.52 37.09
CA ILE A 507 -38.71 12.75 36.38
C ILE A 507 -38.39 13.95 37.27
N ALA A 508 -37.93 15.05 36.69
CA ALA A 508 -37.67 16.29 37.41
C ALA A 508 -38.37 17.51 36.80
N LEU A 509 -38.77 18.43 37.66
CA LEU A 509 -39.39 19.72 37.35
C LEU A 509 -39.24 20.66 38.56
N ASP A 510 -38.84 21.91 38.34
CA ASP A 510 -38.77 22.97 39.36
C ASP A 510 -37.94 22.57 40.61
N ASP A 511 -36.68 22.16 40.40
CA ASP A 511 -35.74 21.67 41.44
C ASP A 511 -36.26 20.48 42.27
N LYS A 512 -37.29 19.79 41.79
CA LYS A 512 -37.86 18.61 42.45
C LYS A 512 -37.91 17.42 41.52
N PHE A 513 -37.79 16.24 42.08
CA PHE A 513 -37.94 15.00 41.35
C PHE A 513 -38.94 14.04 42.01
N GLY A 514 -39.49 13.18 41.16
CA GLY A 514 -40.41 12.09 41.49
C GLY A 514 -40.09 10.88 40.60
N TYR A 515 -41.04 9.95 40.48
CA TYR A 515 -40.84 8.77 39.64
C TYR A 515 -42.07 8.39 38.81
N ILE A 516 -41.80 7.97 37.58
CA ILE A 516 -42.74 7.33 36.66
C ILE A 516 -42.50 5.81 36.60
N ASP A 517 -43.52 5.06 36.16
CA ASP A 517 -43.39 3.65 35.79
C ASP A 517 -43.06 3.45 34.30
N ALA A 518 -42.98 2.19 33.86
CA ALA A 518 -42.64 1.84 32.47
C ALA A 518 -43.68 2.30 31.42
N SER A 519 -44.87 2.72 31.83
CA SER A 519 -45.90 3.31 30.95
C SER A 519 -45.80 4.84 30.84
N GLY A 520 -44.90 5.47 31.59
CA GLY A 520 -44.82 6.93 31.70
C GLY A 520 -45.71 7.53 32.79
N LYS A 521 -46.48 6.71 33.52
CA LYS A 521 -47.38 7.19 34.58
C LYS A 521 -46.59 7.59 35.83
N ILE A 522 -46.85 8.78 36.38
CA ILE A 522 -46.32 9.20 37.68
C ILE A 522 -46.87 8.28 38.79
N VAL A 523 -45.96 7.66 39.53
CA VAL A 523 -46.24 6.70 40.62
C VAL A 523 -45.65 7.11 41.96
N ILE A 524 -44.73 8.08 41.98
CA ILE A 524 -44.24 8.75 43.19
C ILE A 524 -44.15 10.25 42.88
N ASP A 525 -44.87 11.07 43.63
CA ASP A 525 -45.00 12.52 43.36
C ASP A 525 -43.65 13.26 43.32
N MET A 526 -43.55 14.28 42.46
CA MET A 526 -42.41 15.19 42.39
C MET A 526 -42.37 16.12 43.62
N LYS A 527 -41.70 15.67 44.68
CA LYS A 527 -41.59 16.40 45.95
C LYS A 527 -40.21 16.37 46.59
N TYR A 528 -39.29 15.53 46.09
CA TYR A 528 -37.95 15.41 46.63
C TYR A 528 -37.02 16.42 45.98
N GLU A 529 -36.23 17.12 46.77
CA GLU A 529 -35.28 18.13 46.29
C GLU A 529 -34.19 17.49 45.43
N VAL A 530 -33.85 18.08 44.29
CA VAL A 530 -32.67 17.68 43.52
C VAL A 530 -31.38 17.92 44.30
N TYR A 531 -30.32 17.21 43.92
CA TYR A 531 -28.99 17.32 44.53
C TYR A 531 -27.92 16.85 43.53
N PRO A 532 -26.62 17.15 43.74
CA PRO A 532 -25.57 16.76 42.80
C PRO A 532 -25.60 15.26 42.49
N ASN A 533 -25.62 14.93 41.20
CA ASN A 533 -25.71 13.57 40.66
C ASN A 533 -26.99 12.78 41.03
N TYR A 534 -28.12 13.45 41.32
CA TYR A 534 -29.36 12.78 41.73
C TYR A 534 -29.87 11.75 40.71
N ILE A 535 -29.77 11.99 39.39
CA ILE A 535 -30.19 11.01 38.35
C ILE A 535 -29.52 9.64 38.56
N LYS A 536 -28.26 9.60 38.99
CA LYS A 536 -27.54 8.36 39.32
C LYS A 536 -27.78 7.88 40.75
N LEU A 537 -27.77 8.80 41.72
CA LEU A 537 -27.79 8.46 43.15
C LEU A 537 -29.19 8.21 43.72
N ALA A 538 -30.24 8.76 43.11
CA ALA A 538 -31.64 8.50 43.42
C ALA A 538 -32.22 7.34 42.60
N GLN A 539 -31.48 6.76 41.64
CA GLN A 539 -31.98 5.61 40.90
C GLN A 539 -32.16 4.39 41.83
N PHE A 540 -33.30 3.70 41.68
CA PHE A 540 -33.59 2.50 42.45
C PHE A 540 -32.52 1.42 42.27
N THR A 541 -31.90 1.05 43.38
CA THR A 541 -30.84 0.05 43.51
C THR A 541 -31.19 -0.82 44.72
N ASP A 542 -31.13 -2.14 44.60
CA ASP A 542 -31.61 -3.09 45.63
C ASP A 542 -33.05 -2.82 46.15
N GLY A 543 -33.93 -2.23 45.33
CA GLY A 543 -35.29 -1.83 45.72
C GLY A 543 -35.38 -0.56 46.57
N ILE A 544 -34.27 0.19 46.68
CA ILE A 544 -34.11 1.39 47.53
C ILE A 544 -33.66 2.58 46.67
N ALA A 545 -34.18 3.77 46.95
CA ALA A 545 -33.70 5.01 46.35
C ALA A 545 -33.36 6.07 47.41
N LYS A 546 -32.25 6.79 47.22
CA LYS A 546 -31.87 7.95 48.04
C LYS A 546 -32.75 9.15 47.67
N VAL A 547 -33.23 9.86 48.68
CA VAL A 547 -34.09 11.04 48.51
C VAL A 547 -33.69 12.16 49.46
N LYS A 548 -33.96 13.41 49.07
CA LYS A 548 -33.72 14.62 49.87
C LYS A 548 -35.03 15.38 50.07
N LEU A 549 -35.28 15.88 51.28
CA LEU A 549 -36.40 16.78 51.59
C LEU A 549 -36.04 17.64 52.81
N LYS A 550 -36.32 18.94 52.73
CA LYS A 550 -36.00 19.95 53.74
C LYS A 550 -34.53 19.90 54.16
N GLU A 551 -33.62 19.85 53.19
CA GLU A 551 -32.17 19.77 53.42
C GLU A 551 -31.70 18.54 54.22
N LYS A 552 -32.50 17.45 54.21
CA LYS A 552 -32.14 16.17 54.83
C LYS A 552 -32.30 15.00 53.87
N PHE A 553 -31.33 14.10 53.91
CA PHE A 553 -31.37 12.85 53.17
C PHE A 553 -32.01 11.71 53.98
N GLY A 554 -32.69 10.84 53.25
CA GLY A 554 -33.14 9.53 53.69
C GLY A 554 -33.28 8.60 52.48
N ALA A 555 -34.08 7.54 52.61
CA ALA A 555 -34.31 6.59 51.53
C ALA A 555 -35.73 6.03 51.53
N ILE A 556 -36.22 5.70 50.34
CA ILE A 556 -37.56 5.15 50.07
C ILE A 556 -37.47 3.77 49.41
N ASP A 557 -38.52 2.96 49.57
CA ASP A 557 -38.73 1.73 48.78
C ASP A 557 -39.40 2.01 47.42
N LEU A 558 -39.55 0.97 46.59
CA LEU A 558 -40.19 1.02 45.26
C LEU A 558 -41.63 1.53 45.24
N ASN A 559 -42.31 1.62 46.40
CA ASN A 559 -43.66 2.18 46.56
C ASN A 559 -43.64 3.62 47.09
N GLY A 560 -42.47 4.23 47.23
CA GLY A 560 -42.31 5.58 47.80
C GLY A 560 -42.39 5.63 49.34
N LYS A 561 -42.42 4.49 50.03
CA LYS A 561 -42.45 4.46 51.50
C LYS A 561 -41.06 4.73 52.05
N VAL A 562 -40.95 5.70 52.97
CA VAL A 562 -39.70 6.01 53.67
C VAL A 562 -39.26 4.82 54.52
N ILE A 563 -38.04 4.32 54.28
CA ILE A 563 -37.39 3.23 55.03
C ILE A 563 -36.16 3.69 55.81
N ILE A 564 -35.47 4.74 55.34
CA ILE A 564 -34.47 5.49 56.11
C ILE A 564 -35.04 6.91 56.30
N PRO A 565 -35.27 7.37 57.56
CA PRO A 565 -35.82 8.69 57.83
C PRO A 565 -35.03 9.82 57.16
N LEU A 566 -35.74 10.85 56.69
CA LEU A 566 -35.12 12.04 56.10
C LEU A 566 -34.59 12.97 57.21
N THR A 567 -33.54 12.52 57.88
CA THR A 567 -32.93 13.18 59.06
C THR A 567 -31.43 13.41 58.93
N TYR A 568 -30.77 12.81 57.93
CA TYR A 568 -29.32 12.85 57.79
C TYR A 568 -28.85 14.07 56.98
N MET A 569 -27.69 14.64 57.34
CA MET A 569 -27.13 15.76 56.56
C MET A 569 -26.48 15.29 55.27
N ASN A 570 -25.87 14.10 55.28
CA ASN A 570 -25.44 13.39 54.09
C ASN A 570 -25.76 11.90 54.26
N LEU A 571 -26.07 11.26 53.14
CA LEU A 571 -26.24 9.82 52.98
C LEU A 571 -25.47 9.40 51.72
N GLY A 572 -24.73 8.31 51.79
CA GLY A 572 -23.97 7.74 50.68
C GLY A 572 -24.87 7.04 49.66
N ALA A 573 -24.28 6.20 48.81
CA ALA A 573 -25.04 5.37 47.88
C ALA A 573 -25.87 4.34 48.64
N VAL A 574 -27.17 4.26 48.35
CA VAL A 574 -28.07 3.28 48.98
C VAL A 574 -27.82 1.89 48.38
N ASN A 575 -27.68 0.88 49.25
CA ASN A 575 -27.47 -0.51 48.87
C ASN A 575 -27.80 -1.45 50.06
N SER A 576 -27.82 -2.75 49.80
CA SER A 576 -28.04 -3.81 50.80
C SER A 576 -26.85 -4.09 51.75
N SER A 577 -25.63 -3.64 51.41
CA SER A 577 -24.37 -4.03 52.06
C SER A 577 -23.91 -3.12 53.21
N GLY A 578 -24.37 -1.86 53.25
CA GLY A 578 -24.07 -0.90 54.31
C GLY A 578 -23.89 0.51 53.77
N ILE A 579 -24.74 1.43 54.23
CA ILE A 579 -24.89 2.78 53.67
C ILE A 579 -24.14 3.76 54.58
N ALA A 580 -23.25 4.56 53.99
CA ALA A 580 -22.52 5.59 54.72
C ALA A 580 -23.45 6.76 55.09
N PHE A 581 -23.33 7.33 56.29
CA PHE A 581 -24.17 8.44 56.76
C PHE A 581 -23.35 9.40 57.63
N THR A 582 -23.77 10.66 57.73
CA THR A 582 -23.11 11.63 58.63
C THR A 582 -23.86 11.91 59.93
N LYS A 583 -23.10 12.13 61.00
CA LYS A 583 -23.56 12.73 62.25
C LYS A 583 -22.56 13.82 62.65
N GLY A 584 -23.00 15.08 62.62
CA GLY A 584 -22.05 16.20 62.62
C GLY A 584 -21.21 16.18 61.33
N LYS A 585 -19.89 16.35 61.45
CA LYS A 585 -18.97 16.31 60.30
C LYS A 585 -18.47 14.90 59.94
N GLN A 586 -18.62 13.93 60.84
CA GLN A 586 -18.03 12.59 60.67
C GLN A 586 -19.00 11.61 60.00
N TRP A 587 -18.42 10.65 59.26
CA TRP A 587 -19.10 9.57 58.58
C TRP A 587 -19.03 8.27 59.37
N GLY A 588 -20.15 7.55 59.40
CA GLY A 588 -20.31 6.18 59.90
C GLY A 588 -21.20 5.38 58.96
N PHE A 589 -21.68 4.21 59.39
CA PHE A 589 -22.44 3.30 58.53
C PHE A 589 -23.74 2.80 59.18
N ILE A 590 -24.79 2.67 58.37
CA ILE A 590 -26.10 2.13 58.73
C ILE A 590 -26.53 1.01 57.77
N THR A 591 -27.38 0.11 58.24
CA THR A 591 -28.13 -0.83 57.37
C THR A 591 -29.29 -0.13 56.65
N PRO A 592 -29.86 -0.73 55.59
CA PRO A 592 -31.15 -0.33 55.00
C PRO A 592 -32.31 -0.15 55.99
N LYS A 593 -32.25 -0.80 57.16
CA LYS A 593 -33.25 -0.72 58.22
C LYS A 593 -32.95 0.40 59.23
N ASN A 594 -32.08 1.35 58.87
CA ASN A 594 -31.65 2.48 59.70
C ASN A 594 -30.94 2.09 61.01
N VAL A 595 -30.32 0.91 61.07
CA VAL A 595 -29.54 0.45 62.24
C VAL A 595 -28.06 0.79 62.04
N VAL A 596 -27.45 1.55 62.95
CA VAL A 596 -26.02 1.91 62.92
C VAL A 596 -25.16 0.65 63.12
N THR A 597 -24.25 0.39 62.18
CA THR A 597 -23.27 -0.72 62.24
C THR A 597 -21.89 -0.25 62.66
N ILE A 598 -21.46 0.92 62.18
CA ILE A 598 -20.18 1.55 62.53
C ILE A 598 -20.48 3.00 62.95
N GLN A 599 -20.00 3.41 64.12
CA GLN A 599 -20.23 4.76 64.63
C GLN A 599 -19.53 5.82 63.76
N PRO A 600 -20.08 7.04 63.64
CA PRO A 600 -19.45 8.11 62.89
C PRO A 600 -18.10 8.52 63.48
N VAL A 601 -17.01 8.22 62.77
CA VAL A 601 -15.63 8.49 63.17
C VAL A 601 -14.73 8.97 62.03
N TYR A 602 -15.10 8.71 60.77
CA TYR A 602 -14.30 9.02 59.59
C TYR A 602 -14.53 10.46 59.10
N ASP A 603 -13.53 11.06 58.47
CA ASP A 603 -13.64 12.38 57.85
C ASP A 603 -14.47 12.31 56.55
N TYR A 604 -14.32 11.21 55.82
CA TYR A 604 -15.13 10.82 54.67
C TYR A 604 -15.27 9.29 54.61
N ALA A 605 -16.40 8.78 54.09
CA ALA A 605 -16.55 7.36 53.80
C ALA A 605 -17.51 7.11 52.63
N GLU A 606 -17.13 6.20 51.73
CA GLU A 606 -18.04 5.63 50.75
C GLU A 606 -18.92 4.56 51.37
N SER A 607 -20.03 4.19 50.71
CA SER A 607 -20.90 3.10 51.17
C SER A 607 -20.32 1.74 50.79
N PHE A 608 -20.55 0.71 51.60
CA PHE A 608 -19.99 -0.62 51.40
C PHE A 608 -20.41 -1.21 50.06
N SER A 609 -19.45 -1.75 49.32
CA SER A 609 -19.63 -2.49 48.07
C SER A 609 -18.81 -3.78 48.09
N ASN A 610 -19.49 -4.92 47.95
CA ASN A 610 -18.92 -6.26 48.10
C ASN A 610 -18.15 -6.46 49.43
N GLY A 611 -18.67 -5.92 50.54
CA GLY A 611 -18.11 -6.08 51.89
C GLY A 611 -16.99 -5.08 52.27
N TYR A 612 -16.61 -4.18 51.37
CA TYR A 612 -15.54 -3.20 51.59
C TYR A 612 -15.98 -1.75 51.31
N ALA A 613 -15.37 -0.77 51.97
CA ALA A 613 -15.62 0.65 51.77
C ALA A 613 -14.31 1.44 51.79
N VAL A 614 -14.19 2.46 50.93
CA VAL A 614 -13.16 3.49 51.04
C VAL A 614 -13.51 4.38 52.23
N ALA A 615 -12.53 4.63 53.09
CA ALA A 615 -12.70 5.50 54.26
C ALA A 615 -11.47 6.40 54.42
N GLU A 616 -11.73 7.64 54.82
CA GLU A 616 -10.73 8.67 55.06
C GLU A 616 -10.65 9.00 56.56
N LEU A 617 -9.44 9.05 57.09
CA LEU A 617 -9.17 9.43 58.47
C LEU A 617 -7.85 10.18 58.54
N LEU A 618 -7.88 11.38 59.12
CA LEU A 618 -6.76 12.33 59.17
C LEU A 618 -6.26 12.73 57.77
N VAL A 619 -7.20 12.95 56.83
CA VAL A 619 -6.92 13.32 55.42
C VAL A 619 -6.11 12.24 54.67
N GLN A 620 -6.18 10.98 55.14
CA GLN A 620 -5.57 9.83 54.47
C GLN A 620 -6.60 8.72 54.23
N GLN A 621 -6.63 8.22 53.00
CA GLN A 621 -7.55 7.20 52.55
C GLN A 621 -6.97 5.80 52.69
N GLY A 622 -7.87 4.85 52.97
CA GLY A 622 -7.63 3.42 52.97
C GLY A 622 -8.93 2.68 52.65
N VAL A 623 -8.93 1.35 52.82
CA VAL A 623 -10.13 0.52 52.65
C VAL A 623 -10.38 -0.28 53.90
N ILE A 624 -11.61 -0.22 54.41
CA ILE A 624 -12.09 -1.02 55.54
C ILE A 624 -13.00 -2.15 55.07
N ASN A 625 -13.07 -3.22 55.86
CA ASN A 625 -14.13 -4.23 55.77
C ASN A 625 -15.29 -3.92 56.73
N GLN A 626 -16.37 -4.71 56.67
CA GLN A 626 -17.54 -4.57 57.56
C GLN A 626 -17.26 -4.73 59.06
N LYS A 627 -16.10 -5.26 59.46
CA LYS A 627 -15.65 -5.35 60.87
C LYS A 627 -14.85 -4.11 61.31
N GLN A 628 -14.74 -3.10 60.45
CA GLN A 628 -13.92 -1.90 60.66
C GLN A 628 -12.39 -2.16 60.65
N GLU A 629 -11.95 -3.30 60.09
CA GLU A 629 -10.53 -3.62 59.92
C GLU A 629 -10.01 -2.99 58.61
N TRP A 630 -8.89 -2.26 58.66
CA TRP A 630 -8.22 -1.73 57.46
C TRP A 630 -7.56 -2.86 56.66
N ILE A 631 -8.10 -3.18 55.49
CA ILE A 631 -7.47 -4.10 54.52
C ILE A 631 -6.49 -3.40 53.58
N ILE A 632 -6.67 -2.09 53.36
CA ILE A 632 -5.67 -1.19 52.79
C ILE A 632 -5.43 -0.09 53.82
N PRO A 633 -4.18 0.14 54.27
CA PRO A 633 -3.89 1.09 55.34
C PRO A 633 -4.25 2.52 54.95
N ASN A 634 -4.73 3.31 55.92
CA ASN A 634 -5.12 4.70 55.74
C ASN A 634 -3.89 5.64 55.66
N LYS A 635 -3.13 5.53 54.57
CA LYS A 635 -1.90 6.30 54.36
C LYS A 635 -1.80 6.92 52.96
N TYR A 636 -2.81 6.72 52.12
CA TYR A 636 -2.82 7.11 50.72
C TYR A 636 -3.56 8.43 50.51
N SER A 637 -3.19 9.19 49.49
CA SER A 637 -3.90 10.43 49.11
C SER A 637 -5.23 10.13 48.41
N GLU A 638 -5.34 8.98 47.76
CA GLU A 638 -6.57 8.48 47.14
C GLU A 638 -6.57 6.95 47.16
N VAL A 639 -7.72 6.31 47.40
CA VAL A 639 -7.92 4.88 47.09
C VAL A 639 -9.24 4.69 46.35
N ARG A 640 -9.20 3.99 45.21
CA ARG A 640 -10.36 3.76 44.35
C ARG A 640 -10.47 2.31 43.90
N ARG A 641 -11.70 1.84 43.66
CA ARG A 641 -11.97 0.51 43.11
C ARG A 641 -11.49 0.43 41.66
N PHE A 642 -10.97 -0.74 41.28
CA PHE A 642 -10.54 -1.04 39.92
C PHE A 642 -11.07 -2.42 39.50
N GLU A 643 -11.74 -2.51 38.34
CA GLU A 643 -12.17 -3.78 37.72
C GLU A 643 -12.98 -4.71 38.63
N ASN A 644 -13.74 -4.13 39.58
CA ASN A 644 -14.48 -4.78 40.67
C ASN A 644 -13.66 -5.66 41.64
N ASN A 645 -12.48 -6.17 41.25
CA ASN A 645 -11.69 -7.17 41.97
C ASN A 645 -10.33 -6.65 42.47
N PHE A 646 -10.06 -5.36 42.28
CA PHE A 646 -8.80 -4.72 42.67
C PHE A 646 -9.05 -3.32 43.26
N TRP A 647 -8.00 -2.75 43.85
CA TRP A 647 -7.94 -1.35 44.26
C TRP A 647 -6.69 -0.71 43.69
N ILE A 648 -6.82 0.54 43.25
CA ILE A 648 -5.68 1.42 42.98
C ILE A 648 -5.58 2.38 44.16
N ALA A 649 -4.43 2.36 44.83
CA ALA A 649 -4.08 3.31 45.87
C ALA A 649 -3.00 4.27 45.35
N ALA A 650 -3.11 5.56 45.65
CA ALA A 650 -2.21 6.60 45.19
C ALA A 650 -1.44 7.25 46.35
N ASP A 651 -0.13 7.42 46.17
CA ASP A 651 0.74 8.24 47.01
C ASP A 651 1.36 9.34 46.13
N GLY A 652 0.66 10.46 46.05
CA GLY A 652 0.94 11.49 45.02
C GLY A 652 0.81 10.91 43.62
N ALA A 653 1.89 10.97 42.83
CA ALA A 653 1.92 10.42 41.46
C ALA A 653 2.24 8.91 41.38
N ARG A 654 2.37 8.21 42.51
CA ARG A 654 2.73 6.78 42.56
C ARG A 654 1.48 5.94 42.77
N LEU A 655 1.22 5.03 41.85
CA LEU A 655 0.08 4.10 41.91
C LEU A 655 0.54 2.72 42.38
N PHE A 656 -0.26 2.12 43.26
CA PHE A 656 -0.11 0.76 43.78
C PHE A 656 -1.35 -0.06 43.43
N LEU A 657 -1.15 -1.30 42.99
CA LEU A 657 -2.24 -2.25 42.74
C LEU A 657 -2.39 -3.22 43.91
N TYR A 658 -3.60 -3.28 44.46
CA TYR A 658 -4.00 -4.22 45.49
C TYR A 658 -5.07 -5.17 44.97
N THR A 659 -5.06 -6.43 45.41
CA THR A 659 -6.21 -7.34 45.26
C THR A 659 -7.38 -6.87 46.12
N LEU A 660 -8.60 -7.34 45.82
CA LEU A 660 -9.81 -7.00 46.57
C LEU A 660 -9.67 -7.19 48.10
N ASP A 661 -9.01 -8.27 48.52
CA ASP A 661 -8.76 -8.64 49.92
C ASP A 661 -7.60 -7.88 50.59
N GLY A 662 -6.98 -6.92 49.90
CA GLY A 662 -5.97 -6.03 50.48
C GLY A 662 -4.52 -6.49 50.34
N LYS A 663 -4.23 -7.51 49.52
CA LYS A 663 -2.85 -7.92 49.24
C LYS A 663 -2.22 -7.01 48.18
N LEU A 664 -1.10 -6.37 48.53
CA LEU A 664 -0.29 -5.61 47.56
C LEU A 664 0.30 -6.54 46.51
N ILE A 665 0.18 -6.19 45.22
CA ILE A 665 0.65 -7.01 44.10
C ILE A 665 2.14 -6.76 43.80
N SER A 666 2.60 -5.53 43.96
CA SER A 666 4.00 -5.15 43.79
C SER A 666 4.35 -3.93 44.65
N GLU A 667 5.59 -3.86 45.12
CA GLU A 667 6.13 -2.67 45.78
C GLU A 667 6.62 -1.60 44.79
N ASP A 668 6.71 -1.92 43.49
CA ASP A 668 7.08 -0.94 42.47
C ASP A 668 6.10 0.24 42.42
N HIS A 669 6.57 1.37 41.91
CA HIS A 669 5.75 2.57 41.74
C HIS A 669 5.34 2.72 40.28
N TYR A 670 4.04 2.59 40.01
CA TYR A 670 3.49 2.73 38.66
C TYR A 670 2.99 4.15 38.41
N GLN A 671 3.15 4.62 37.17
CA GLN A 671 2.57 5.88 36.69
C GLN A 671 1.23 5.66 35.99
N GLN A 672 1.00 4.45 35.47
CA GLN A 672 -0.27 4.05 34.87
C GLN A 672 -0.56 2.59 35.18
N ILE A 673 -1.82 2.33 35.54
CA ILE A 673 -2.40 1.00 35.72
C ILE A 673 -3.63 0.95 34.82
N ARG A 674 -3.70 -0.01 33.90
CA ARG A 674 -4.87 -0.21 33.02
C ARG A 674 -5.07 -1.68 32.67
N LYS A 675 -6.32 -2.08 32.51
CA LYS A 675 -6.67 -3.40 31.99
C LYS A 675 -6.47 -3.40 30.47
N ILE A 676 -5.95 -4.50 29.93
CA ILE A 676 -5.75 -4.69 28.49
C ILE A 676 -6.79 -5.67 27.93
N ASP A 677 -7.06 -6.73 28.69
CA ASP A 677 -8.06 -7.75 28.39
C ASP A 677 -8.63 -8.31 29.71
N GLU A 678 -9.56 -9.26 29.67
CA GLU A 678 -10.18 -9.86 30.86
C GLU A 678 -9.20 -10.55 31.83
N LYS A 679 -7.99 -10.89 31.37
CA LYS A 679 -6.99 -11.69 32.07
C LYS A 679 -5.75 -10.88 32.45
N THR A 680 -5.51 -9.72 31.83
CA THR A 680 -4.23 -9.00 31.89
C THR A 680 -4.39 -7.54 32.32
N ILE A 681 -3.65 -7.14 33.35
CA ILE A 681 -3.45 -5.74 33.74
C ILE A 681 -2.04 -5.30 33.36
N LEU A 682 -1.92 -4.21 32.59
CA LEU A 682 -0.66 -3.51 32.35
C LEU A 682 -0.35 -2.57 33.51
N LEU A 683 0.88 -2.67 34.00
CA LEU A 683 1.46 -1.83 35.04
C LEU A 683 2.69 -1.15 34.45
N GLN A 684 2.62 0.17 34.22
CA GLN A 684 3.68 0.92 33.57
C GLN A 684 4.51 1.71 34.58
N THR A 685 5.83 1.47 34.58
CA THR A 685 6.83 2.31 35.25
C THR A 685 7.33 3.39 34.27
N PRO A 686 8.20 4.34 34.69
CA PRO A 686 8.76 5.33 33.75
C PRO A 686 9.53 4.70 32.57
N THR A 687 10.15 3.54 32.78
CA THR A 687 11.06 2.89 31.83
C THR A 687 10.54 1.55 31.27
N GLU A 688 9.66 0.86 31.99
CA GLU A 688 9.31 -0.55 31.75
C GLU A 688 7.81 -0.82 31.76
N LEU A 689 7.45 -1.98 31.22
CA LEU A 689 6.09 -2.50 31.16
C LEU A 689 6.05 -3.83 31.92
N HIS A 690 5.25 -3.91 32.98
CA HIS A 690 4.98 -5.14 33.70
C HIS A 690 3.55 -5.59 33.43
N TYR A 691 3.30 -6.90 33.52
CA TYR A 691 1.99 -7.50 33.25
C TYR A 691 1.55 -8.37 34.41
N TYR A 692 0.40 -8.06 35.00
CA TYR A 692 -0.20 -8.92 36.01
C TYR A 692 -1.27 -9.80 35.39
N LEU A 693 -1.07 -11.12 35.45
CA LEU A 693 -2.03 -12.12 35.02
C LEU A 693 -3.00 -12.41 36.17
N ILE A 694 -4.27 -12.07 35.96
CA ILE A 694 -5.33 -12.10 36.98
C ILE A 694 -5.59 -13.53 37.47
N ALA A 695 -5.67 -14.50 36.56
CA ALA A 695 -5.98 -15.88 36.88
C ALA A 695 -4.81 -16.59 37.59
N ASP A 696 -3.61 -16.48 37.02
CA ASP A 696 -2.40 -17.13 37.51
C ASP A 696 -1.80 -16.43 38.73
N LYS A 697 -2.20 -15.17 38.97
CA LYS A 697 -1.66 -14.27 40.01
C LYS A 697 -0.17 -14.00 39.86
N VAL A 698 0.33 -14.04 38.62
CA VAL A 698 1.74 -13.86 38.26
C VAL A 698 2.00 -12.43 37.77
N LEU A 699 3.11 -11.84 38.22
CA LEU A 699 3.62 -10.57 37.72
C LEU A 699 4.82 -10.83 36.78
N ILE A 700 4.64 -10.55 35.49
CA ILE A 700 5.65 -10.66 34.45
C ILE A 700 6.40 -9.33 34.34
N ARG A 701 7.73 -9.39 34.26
CA ARG A 701 8.64 -8.27 34.03
C ARG A 701 9.73 -8.71 33.05
N LEU A 702 10.43 -7.76 32.44
CA LEU A 702 11.63 -8.07 31.66
C LEU A 702 12.71 -8.68 32.57
N LYS A 703 13.37 -9.75 32.12
CA LYS A 703 14.59 -10.24 32.77
C LYS A 703 15.81 -9.51 32.23
N HIS A 704 16.60 -8.95 33.14
CA HIS A 704 17.91 -8.36 32.88
C HIS A 704 19.01 -9.43 32.83
#